data_AF-A0A1Y1UTK9-F1
#
_entry.id   AF-A0A1Y1UTK9-F1
#
_cell.length_a   1.000
_cell.length_b   1.000
_cell.length_c   1.000
_cell.angle_alpha   90.00
_cell.angle_beta   90.00
_cell.angle_gamma   90.00
#
_symmetry.space_group_name_H-M   'P 1'
#
loop_
_entity.id
_entity.type
_entity.pdbx_description
1 polymer ?
#
loop_
_entity_poly.entity_id
_entity_poly.type
_entity_poly.pdbx_seq_one_letter_code
_entity_poly.pdbx_strand_id
1 'polypeptide(L)'
;MTKCNKSYDDQYWKYNVLSENYVSKNDKNDGKTTSKKTTTTTKKTTTTTKKTTTTTKKTTTTLKKLLLQLKKLPPQLKKLLLQLKKTTTTTKKTTTRTSTKTTNLSTSTNSKATSTLAITSARTTSTGIFTTTTTTTTKNATTKNTSKTSQTSTPIVMTYVPEEMKETDEEILNPYIGWFHGAITVDLSDRPDLDCNYIHYFSKIKDYANGLQYLGIRLSEYRDREITEEGLKALDNLLNEYKERKETIDPHTQLILRFYYDGAENCKSDENFNPLIPNSNTKISTSSKKKRRDFTTTAIDNFTDNSIENEKKFKQVENGHLYLKLEDFEYMKEKYDFNIGETYYNGNSNDTDNGNGNANGDDDDVDELETQGISFINEENNLQILTFTNENELKKENIELTEEENQKFINKEKYLSEKYLNEYNELSLSENELNDYIENSIFCNDKLNTADIIETNMKIKRSNTDAKNPTPFTKYNATQYNYNQFEFHAAKEIIKKSFTVCEEENYNGNGYACLKKRTINKYCIAKFKPSDTNCIKYQTEEVEPVNNLDLILTHIRQISKIVNKYTNLIYIYQGAFVGTWGEMHHSNYLDLYNLTKIMDTIDYSFDSSIFLSVRKPSQHRGVNNLFKFMKERNYKSSENRIGLYNDGLFYDENDYGTYNNNEPNSDLNYNYGFFKASRSQEVDFQNKLCMKVPNGGEGVINSKVDDENINIPHDSISSILNKPKAYYNFYVSDLHARNIHLSYLDDDYDRKLYSHWNKTDSEYIYDSEWSLNGRDYIGNHLGYRYVIRETSLYYNNIIKIIVENVGYAPAYKLFETNLILKSLSSNQSIEIKTNTDNRKWYLKGQTENLLVNLENYYPKLRDNNYDVYFNMYDPNTNLYIKFANSNKYYKNFGYKIGTFTIEN
;
A
#
# COMPACT_ATOMS: atom_id res chain seq x y z
N MET A 1 -42.07 -1.02 27.27
CA MET A 1 -41.93 -1.04 28.74
C MET A 1 -40.72 -1.90 29.09
N THR A 2 -39.93 -1.40 30.05
CA THR A 2 -38.81 -2.03 30.78
C THR A 2 -37.51 -2.43 30.04
N LYS A 3 -36.49 -1.62 30.33
CA LYS A 3 -35.04 -1.76 30.12
C LYS A 3 -34.48 -3.12 30.56
N CYS A 4 -33.48 -3.61 29.84
CA CYS A 4 -32.39 -4.42 30.41
C CYS A 4 -31.03 -3.82 30.00
N ASN A 5 -30.31 -3.38 31.03
CA ASN A 5 -28.87 -3.11 31.06
C ASN A 5 -28.15 -4.44 31.39
N LYS A 6 -26.85 -4.50 31.04
CA LYS A 6 -25.81 -5.53 31.30
C LYS A 6 -25.39 -6.26 30.02
N SER A 7 -24.13 -6.57 29.75
CA SER A 7 -22.84 -6.36 30.40
C SER A 7 -21.84 -6.86 29.36
N TYR A 8 -20.75 -6.13 29.11
CA TYR A 8 -19.62 -6.64 28.34
C TYR A 8 -18.90 -7.67 29.21
N ASP A 9 -19.11 -8.95 28.94
CA ASP A 9 -18.22 -10.08 29.25
C ASP A 9 -18.86 -11.33 28.62
N ASP A 10 -18.02 -12.23 28.08
CA ASP A 10 -18.33 -13.53 27.47
C ASP A 10 -18.48 -13.58 25.94
N GLN A 11 -17.34 -13.69 25.23
CA GLN A 11 -17.23 -14.51 24.01
C GLN A 11 -15.89 -15.25 23.96
N TYR A 12 -15.77 -16.34 24.72
CA TYR A 12 -14.76 -17.37 24.50
C TYR A 12 -15.25 -18.33 23.41
N TRP A 13 -14.58 -18.37 22.25
CA TRP A 13 -14.81 -19.38 21.22
C TRP A 13 -13.89 -20.59 21.45
N LYS A 14 -14.51 -21.78 21.56
CA LYS A 14 -13.85 -23.08 21.78
C LYS A 14 -13.16 -23.57 20.50
N TYR A 15 -11.89 -23.92 20.62
CA TYR A 15 -11.13 -24.68 19.63
C TYR A 15 -11.48 -26.18 19.70
N ASN A 16 -11.71 -26.81 18.54
CA ASN A 16 -11.67 -28.26 18.38
C ASN A 16 -10.37 -28.63 17.67
N VAL A 17 -9.50 -29.31 18.40
CA VAL A 17 -8.27 -29.93 17.90
C VAL A 17 -8.63 -31.29 17.27
N LEU A 18 -8.16 -31.54 16.05
CA LEU A 18 -8.01 -32.90 15.52
C LEU A 18 -6.57 -33.08 15.03
N SER A 19 -5.99 -34.15 15.51
CA SER A 19 -4.57 -34.50 15.50
C SER A 19 -4.14 -35.29 14.26
N GLU A 20 -2.83 -35.18 13.98
CA GLU A 20 -1.92 -36.19 13.42
C GLU A 20 -2.12 -36.67 11.96
N ASN A 21 -1.10 -36.43 11.12
CA ASN A 21 -0.06 -37.45 10.89
C ASN A 21 1.07 -36.95 9.97
N TYR A 22 2.29 -37.09 10.47
CA TYR A 22 3.58 -36.85 9.83
C TYR A 22 4.10 -38.19 9.28
N VAL A 23 4.51 -38.26 8.01
CA VAL A 23 5.48 -39.26 7.53
C VAL A 23 6.37 -38.61 6.49
N SER A 24 7.65 -38.47 6.85
CA SER A 24 8.74 -38.09 5.96
C SER A 24 9.16 -39.27 5.09
N LYS A 25 9.64 -38.97 3.87
CA LYS A 25 10.60 -39.84 3.17
C LYS A 25 11.47 -39.05 2.20
N ASN A 26 12.75 -39.01 2.55
CA ASN A 26 13.90 -38.72 1.70
C ASN A 26 13.91 -39.63 0.46
N ASP A 27 14.42 -39.13 -0.67
CA ASP A 27 15.74 -39.52 -1.17
C ASP A 27 16.06 -38.91 -2.57
N LYS A 28 17.21 -38.22 -2.60
CA LYS A 28 18.35 -38.42 -3.52
C LYS A 28 18.18 -38.36 -5.05
N ASN A 29 18.97 -37.44 -5.59
CA ASN A 29 20.15 -37.69 -6.44
C ASN A 29 20.14 -37.25 -7.91
N ASP A 30 21.23 -36.53 -8.19
CA ASP A 30 22.12 -36.60 -9.35
C ASP A 30 21.76 -35.88 -10.66
N GLY A 31 22.77 -35.20 -11.20
CA GLY A 31 22.85 -34.99 -12.65
C GLY A 31 23.44 -33.70 -13.16
N LYS A 32 24.52 -33.18 -12.55
CA LYS A 32 25.34 -32.10 -13.09
C LYS A 32 25.97 -32.52 -14.43
N THR A 33 25.85 -31.71 -15.49
CA THR A 33 26.88 -31.69 -16.54
C THR A 33 27.12 -30.27 -17.07
N THR A 34 28.37 -29.85 -16.95
CA THR A 34 28.96 -28.55 -17.27
C THR A 34 29.46 -28.47 -18.71
N SER A 35 29.47 -27.27 -19.29
CA SER A 35 30.50 -26.87 -20.27
C SER A 35 30.75 -25.35 -20.24
N LYS A 36 31.96 -24.97 -19.81
CA LYS A 36 32.57 -23.63 -19.85
C LYS A 36 33.04 -23.27 -21.28
N LYS A 37 33.12 -21.96 -21.58
CA LYS A 37 34.17 -21.23 -22.35
C LYS A 37 33.65 -19.81 -22.63
N THR A 38 34.40 -18.70 -22.77
CA THR A 38 35.73 -18.20 -22.36
C THR A 38 35.65 -16.69 -22.59
N THR A 39 36.20 -15.89 -21.68
CA THR A 39 36.24 -14.42 -21.75
C THR A 39 37.39 -13.91 -22.62
N THR A 40 37.26 -12.72 -23.20
CA THR A 40 38.42 -11.92 -23.65
C THR A 40 38.17 -10.45 -23.37
N THR A 41 39.13 -9.81 -22.71
CA THR A 41 39.11 -8.42 -22.24
C THR A 41 40.20 -7.63 -22.96
N THR A 42 39.98 -6.35 -23.24
CA THR A 42 41.11 -5.43 -23.54
C THR A 42 40.87 -4.05 -22.94
N LYS A 43 41.88 -3.56 -22.22
CA LYS A 43 42.03 -2.21 -21.61
C LYS A 43 42.91 -1.31 -22.51
N LYS A 44 42.69 0.01 -22.48
CA LYS A 44 43.72 1.08 -22.42
C LYS A 44 43.04 2.45 -22.31
N THR A 45 43.25 3.28 -21.28
CA THR A 45 44.40 4.10 -20.82
C THR A 45 44.45 5.53 -21.43
N THR A 46 44.57 6.46 -20.49
CA THR A 46 44.59 7.94 -20.40
C THR A 46 45.75 8.64 -21.11
N THR A 47 45.61 9.95 -21.42
CA THR A 47 46.67 10.96 -21.16
C THR A 47 46.20 12.43 -21.23
N THR A 48 46.98 13.28 -20.57
CA THR A 48 46.77 14.66 -20.09
C THR A 48 47.73 15.64 -20.79
N THR A 49 47.42 16.94 -20.91
CA THR A 49 48.45 18.02 -20.78
C THR A 49 47.91 19.45 -20.57
N LYS A 50 48.72 20.25 -19.83
CA LYS A 50 48.56 21.62 -19.29
C LYS A 50 49.00 22.74 -20.26
N LYS A 51 48.51 23.98 -20.07
CA LYS A 51 49.36 25.21 -19.99
C LYS A 51 48.68 26.46 -19.38
N THR A 52 49.50 27.22 -18.66
CA THR A 52 49.37 28.48 -17.86
C THR A 52 49.41 29.75 -18.77
N THR A 53 49.01 31.01 -18.47
CA THR A 53 49.29 31.90 -17.30
C THR A 53 48.52 33.26 -17.37
N THR A 54 48.26 33.86 -16.18
CA THR A 54 48.23 35.29 -15.72
C THR A 54 47.21 36.41 -16.11
N THR A 55 46.36 36.73 -15.11
CA THR A 55 45.97 38.03 -14.48
C THR A 55 45.37 39.22 -15.24
N THR A 56 44.10 39.56 -14.90
CA THR A 56 43.71 40.86 -14.30
C THR A 56 42.30 40.78 -13.67
N LYS A 57 42.14 41.28 -12.43
CA LYS A 57 40.88 41.30 -11.66
C LYS A 57 40.00 42.48 -12.11
N LYS A 58 38.79 42.19 -12.63
CA LYS A 58 37.59 43.03 -12.51
C LYS A 58 36.36 42.13 -12.38
N THR A 59 35.45 42.55 -11.52
CA THR A 59 34.21 41.92 -11.07
C THR A 59 33.32 41.44 -12.23
N THR A 60 33.15 40.12 -12.39
CA THR A 60 32.19 39.52 -13.34
C THR A 60 31.82 38.09 -12.93
N THR A 61 31.24 37.90 -11.73
CA THR A 61 31.01 36.54 -11.19
C THR A 61 29.66 35.92 -11.60
N THR A 62 28.73 36.69 -12.18
CA THR A 62 27.37 36.18 -12.50
C THR A 62 27.22 35.71 -13.95
N LEU A 63 27.89 36.34 -14.92
CA LEU A 63 27.72 36.03 -16.35
C LEU A 63 28.51 34.79 -16.83
N LYS A 64 29.67 34.51 -16.21
CA LYS A 64 30.49 33.33 -16.55
C LYS A 64 29.87 32.01 -16.06
N LYS A 65 29.10 32.03 -14.97
CA LYS A 65 28.43 30.83 -14.41
C LYS A 65 27.26 30.38 -15.30
N LEU A 66 26.52 31.35 -15.87
CA LEU A 66 25.44 31.10 -16.83
C LEU A 66 25.96 30.55 -18.18
N LEU A 67 27.06 31.10 -18.68
CA LEU A 67 27.72 30.64 -19.92
C LEU A 67 28.36 29.24 -19.78
N LEU A 68 28.78 28.85 -18.57
CA LEU A 68 29.34 27.52 -18.30
C LEU A 68 28.23 26.45 -18.17
N GLN A 69 27.05 26.81 -17.67
CA GLN A 69 25.87 25.92 -17.65
C GLN A 69 25.26 25.74 -19.05
N LEU A 70 25.20 26.79 -19.87
CA LEU A 70 24.77 26.70 -21.27
C LEU A 70 25.68 25.80 -22.13
N LYS A 71 26.96 25.64 -21.77
CA LYS A 71 27.88 24.73 -22.50
C LYS A 71 27.63 23.24 -22.21
N LYS A 72 26.97 22.88 -21.10
CA LYS A 72 26.68 21.50 -20.70
C LYS A 72 25.35 20.95 -21.23
N LEU A 73 24.54 21.77 -21.91
CA LEU A 73 23.28 21.34 -22.51
C LEU A 73 23.51 20.55 -23.82
N PRO A 74 22.76 19.46 -24.06
CA PRO A 74 22.81 18.72 -25.33
C PRO A 74 22.56 19.64 -26.53
N PRO A 75 23.20 19.40 -27.69
CA PRO A 75 23.08 20.27 -28.88
C PRO A 75 21.63 20.50 -29.34
N GLN A 76 20.73 19.55 -29.07
CA GLN A 76 19.32 19.62 -29.46
C GLN A 76 18.52 20.65 -28.64
N LEU A 77 18.84 20.87 -27.35
CA LEU A 77 18.15 21.85 -26.50
C LEU A 77 18.55 23.30 -26.83
N LYS A 78 19.79 23.52 -27.29
CA LYS A 78 20.26 24.82 -27.79
C LYS A 78 19.52 25.28 -29.04
N LYS A 79 19.09 24.33 -29.88
CA LYS A 79 18.39 24.61 -31.14
C LYS A 79 16.94 25.08 -30.88
N LEU A 80 16.29 24.51 -29.86
CA LEU A 80 14.93 24.87 -29.45
C LEU A 80 14.85 26.29 -28.83
N LEU A 81 15.84 26.66 -28.00
CA LEU A 81 15.96 28.00 -27.42
C LEU A 81 16.25 29.11 -28.45
N LEU A 82 16.86 28.77 -29.59
CA LEU A 82 17.10 29.72 -30.67
C LEU A 82 15.85 29.96 -31.55
N GLN A 83 14.94 28.99 -31.64
CA GLN A 83 13.68 29.12 -32.38
C GLN A 83 12.65 29.98 -31.64
N LEU A 84 12.60 29.92 -30.31
CA LEU A 84 11.67 30.69 -29.48
C LEU A 84 11.94 32.20 -29.46
N LYS A 85 13.13 32.66 -29.85
CA LYS A 85 13.48 34.09 -29.94
C LYS A 85 12.98 34.81 -31.20
N LYS A 86 12.42 34.09 -32.19
CA LYS A 86 11.98 34.71 -33.46
C LYS A 86 10.52 35.17 -33.50
N THR A 87 9.74 34.95 -32.45
CA THR A 87 8.33 35.35 -32.38
C THR A 87 8.08 36.26 -31.18
N THR A 88 8.40 37.54 -31.34
CA THR A 88 7.78 38.61 -30.54
C THR A 88 7.98 39.94 -31.26
N THR A 89 6.98 40.31 -32.07
CA THR A 89 6.89 41.63 -32.71
C THR A 89 6.20 42.59 -31.76
N THR A 90 6.71 43.81 -31.73
CA THR A 90 6.41 44.91 -30.81
C THR A 90 5.11 45.63 -31.20
N THR A 91 4.27 45.96 -30.22
CA THR A 91 3.28 47.05 -30.39
C THR A 91 3.19 47.89 -29.12
N LYS A 92 3.75 49.10 -29.18
CA LYS A 92 3.52 50.19 -28.23
C LYS A 92 2.08 50.66 -28.35
N LYS A 93 1.39 50.89 -27.23
CA LYS A 93 0.18 51.72 -27.22
C LYS A 93 0.22 52.75 -26.10
N THR A 94 0.10 53.99 -26.54
CA THR A 94 0.06 55.24 -25.81
C THR A 94 -1.29 55.42 -25.12
N THR A 95 -1.26 56.08 -23.97
CA THR A 95 -2.38 56.43 -23.10
C THR A 95 -3.28 57.50 -23.72
N THR A 96 -4.60 57.30 -23.70
CA THR A 96 -5.57 58.40 -23.77
C THR A 96 -6.80 58.06 -22.92
N ARG A 97 -7.23 59.06 -22.16
CA ARG A 97 -8.30 59.05 -21.18
C ARG A 97 -9.48 59.82 -21.77
N THR A 98 -10.68 59.22 -21.83
CA THR A 98 -11.91 59.99 -21.98
C THR A 98 -13.12 59.24 -21.41
N SER A 99 -13.85 59.99 -20.59
CA SER A 99 -15.17 59.77 -20.02
C SER A 99 -16.28 59.71 -21.08
N THR A 100 -17.34 58.94 -20.86
CA THR A 100 -18.71 59.43 -20.56
C THR A 100 -19.82 58.39 -20.81
N LYS A 101 -20.83 58.46 -19.94
CA LYS A 101 -22.27 58.23 -20.16
C LYS A 101 -22.78 56.82 -20.44
N THR A 102 -23.27 56.25 -19.35
CA THR A 102 -24.42 55.35 -19.25
C THR A 102 -25.70 56.07 -19.67
N THR A 103 -26.46 55.49 -20.60
CA THR A 103 -27.88 55.78 -20.83
C THR A 103 -28.66 54.49 -20.74
N ASN A 104 -29.66 54.47 -19.87
CA ASN A 104 -30.70 53.47 -19.78
C ASN A 104 -31.52 53.45 -21.07
N LEU A 105 -31.95 52.26 -21.51
CA LEU A 105 -33.25 52.11 -22.17
C LEU A 105 -33.86 50.75 -21.82
N SER A 106 -35.15 50.84 -21.51
CA SER A 106 -36.04 49.85 -20.93
C SER A 106 -36.82 49.05 -21.98
N THR A 107 -37.17 47.82 -21.61
CA THR A 107 -38.45 47.11 -21.85
C THR A 107 -39.01 46.96 -23.27
N SER A 108 -39.25 45.71 -23.67
CA SER A 108 -40.59 45.09 -23.83
C SER A 108 -40.47 43.90 -24.82
N THR A 109 -40.76 42.65 -24.44
CA THR A 109 -42.06 41.94 -24.31
C THR A 109 -42.21 40.85 -25.39
N ASN A 110 -42.91 39.79 -24.98
CA ASN A 110 -43.57 38.74 -25.76
C ASN A 110 -42.72 37.56 -26.22
N SER A 111 -43.22 36.32 -26.22
CA SER A 111 -44.27 35.59 -25.49
C SER A 111 -44.21 34.14 -26.02
N LYS A 112 -44.84 33.22 -25.28
CA LYS A 112 -45.39 31.92 -25.72
C LYS A 112 -44.49 30.67 -25.75
N ALA A 113 -44.80 29.81 -24.76
CA ALA A 113 -45.54 28.55 -24.92
C ALA A 113 -44.78 27.26 -25.31
N THR A 114 -44.76 26.35 -24.33
CA THR A 114 -45.06 24.90 -24.38
C THR A 114 -44.43 24.02 -25.47
N SER A 115 -43.73 22.96 -25.07
CA SER A 115 -44.35 21.63 -24.96
C SER A 115 -43.35 20.56 -24.52
N THR A 116 -43.82 19.77 -23.56
CA THR A 116 -43.43 18.40 -23.22
C THR A 116 -43.44 17.51 -24.46
N LEU A 117 -42.48 16.60 -24.58
CA LEU A 117 -42.69 15.28 -25.19
C LEU A 117 -41.58 14.29 -24.81
N ALA A 118 -42.01 13.23 -24.16
CA ALA A 118 -41.31 11.96 -24.03
C ALA A 118 -40.98 11.39 -25.41
N ILE A 119 -39.82 10.73 -25.55
CA ILE A 119 -39.53 9.88 -26.71
C ILE A 119 -39.04 8.52 -26.23
N THR A 120 -39.93 7.56 -26.45
CA THR A 120 -39.75 6.13 -26.64
C THR A 120 -38.68 5.83 -27.69
N SER A 121 -37.71 4.96 -27.39
CA SER A 121 -36.74 4.48 -28.38
C SER A 121 -37.29 3.30 -29.16
N ALA A 122 -37.85 3.59 -30.34
CA ALA A 122 -38.18 2.60 -31.34
C ALA A 122 -36.94 2.21 -32.17
N ARG A 123 -36.71 0.90 -32.18
CA ARG A 123 -35.99 0.07 -33.17
C ARG A 123 -36.01 0.67 -34.58
N THR A 124 -34.83 0.93 -35.15
CA THR A 124 -34.65 1.09 -36.60
C THR A 124 -33.43 0.30 -37.06
N THR A 125 -33.72 -0.71 -37.89
CA THR A 125 -32.76 -1.45 -38.71
C THR A 125 -32.25 -0.55 -39.83
N SER A 126 -30.94 -0.31 -39.89
CA SER A 126 -30.27 0.19 -41.10
C SER A 126 -29.29 -0.87 -41.61
N THR A 127 -29.66 -1.51 -42.71
CA THR A 127 -28.80 -2.35 -43.55
C THR A 127 -27.79 -1.46 -44.29
N GLY A 128 -26.56 -1.41 -43.78
CA GLY A 128 -25.41 -0.82 -44.47
C GLY A 128 -24.53 -1.91 -45.08
N ILE A 129 -24.71 -2.17 -46.37
CA ILE A 129 -23.85 -3.04 -47.17
C ILE A 129 -22.52 -2.30 -47.42
N PHE A 130 -21.43 -2.76 -46.82
CA PHE A 130 -20.06 -2.41 -47.22
C PHE A 130 -19.44 -3.57 -47.98
N THR A 131 -19.46 -3.47 -49.31
CA THR A 131 -18.71 -4.34 -50.22
C THR A 131 -17.24 -3.94 -50.22
N THR A 132 -16.38 -4.79 -49.63
CA THR A 132 -14.93 -4.72 -49.82
C THR A 132 -14.52 -5.67 -50.94
N THR A 133 -14.14 -5.08 -52.08
CA THR A 133 -13.59 -5.75 -53.25
C THR A 133 -12.22 -6.33 -52.91
N THR A 134 -12.07 -7.65 -52.98
CA THR A 134 -10.76 -8.30 -52.91
C THR A 134 -10.52 -9.10 -54.19
N THR A 135 -9.47 -8.68 -54.91
CA THR A 135 -9.02 -9.13 -56.22
C THR A 135 -8.65 -10.61 -56.21
N THR A 136 -9.25 -11.38 -57.13
CA THR A 136 -8.96 -12.80 -57.33
C THR A 136 -7.81 -12.96 -58.34
N THR A 137 -6.66 -13.47 -57.89
CA THR A 137 -5.63 -14.04 -58.77
C THR A 137 -5.86 -15.54 -58.90
N THR A 138 -6.15 -15.97 -60.13
CA THR A 138 -6.28 -17.36 -60.57
C THR A 138 -4.92 -18.06 -60.59
N LYS A 139 -4.81 -19.21 -59.92
CA LYS A 139 -3.88 -20.28 -60.29
C LYS A 139 -4.57 -21.64 -60.17
N ASN A 140 -4.60 -22.33 -61.31
CA ASN A 140 -5.08 -23.70 -61.48
C ASN A 140 -4.26 -24.69 -60.65
N ALA A 141 -4.92 -25.61 -59.97
CA ALA A 141 -4.36 -26.90 -59.57
C ALA A 141 -5.46 -27.98 -59.52
N THR A 142 -5.49 -28.74 -60.60
CA THR A 142 -5.76 -30.18 -60.75
C THR A 142 -6.59 -30.91 -59.68
N THR A 143 -7.73 -31.42 -60.17
CA THR A 143 -8.61 -32.43 -59.61
C THR A 143 -7.89 -33.70 -59.13
N LYS A 144 -8.17 -34.11 -57.89
CA LYS A 144 -8.18 -35.52 -57.47
C LYS A 144 -9.50 -35.80 -56.74
N ASN A 145 -10.41 -36.45 -57.46
CA ASN A 145 -11.61 -37.05 -56.89
C ASN A 145 -11.19 -38.17 -55.93
N THR A 146 -11.46 -37.97 -54.64
CA THR A 146 -11.54 -39.06 -53.67
C THR A 146 -12.95 -39.02 -53.13
N SER A 147 -13.76 -39.97 -53.56
CA SER A 147 -15.10 -40.27 -53.07
C SER A 147 -15.03 -40.53 -51.56
N LYS A 148 -15.40 -39.53 -50.75
CA LYS A 148 -15.80 -39.76 -49.36
C LYS A 148 -17.27 -40.12 -49.36
N THR A 149 -17.54 -41.37 -48.99
CA THR A 149 -18.84 -41.86 -48.56
C THR A 149 -19.39 -40.93 -47.48
N SER A 150 -20.45 -40.20 -47.82
CA SER A 150 -21.25 -39.44 -46.87
C SER A 150 -21.99 -40.44 -45.98
N GLN A 151 -21.40 -40.80 -44.83
CA GLN A 151 -22.19 -41.30 -43.71
C GLN A 151 -23.06 -40.13 -43.25
N THR A 152 -24.34 -40.18 -43.59
CA THR A 152 -25.39 -39.40 -42.94
C THR A 152 -25.43 -39.81 -41.47
N SER A 153 -24.64 -39.13 -40.63
CA SER A 153 -24.87 -39.16 -39.18
C SER A 153 -26.22 -38.51 -38.94
N THR A 154 -27.12 -39.23 -38.26
CA THR A 154 -28.31 -38.62 -37.66
C THR A 154 -27.89 -37.36 -36.91
N PRO A 155 -28.58 -36.22 -37.10
CA PRO A 155 -28.25 -35.02 -36.35
C PRO A 155 -28.46 -35.31 -34.87
N ILE A 156 -27.41 -35.18 -34.07
CA ILE A 156 -27.49 -35.31 -32.62
C ILE A 156 -28.49 -34.26 -32.13
N VAL A 157 -29.61 -34.70 -31.57
CA VAL A 157 -30.60 -33.80 -30.98
C VAL A 157 -30.23 -33.57 -29.53
N MET A 158 -30.18 -32.30 -29.15
CA MET A 158 -29.61 -31.84 -27.92
C MET A 158 -30.63 -30.98 -27.19
N THR A 159 -31.01 -31.40 -25.98
CA THR A 159 -31.96 -30.68 -25.12
C THR A 159 -31.21 -30.14 -23.91
N TYR A 160 -31.33 -28.84 -23.64
CA TYR A 160 -30.72 -28.17 -22.49
C TYR A 160 -31.80 -27.57 -21.60
N VAL A 161 -31.76 -27.90 -20.31
CA VAL A 161 -32.63 -27.32 -19.29
C VAL A 161 -31.76 -26.43 -18.40
N PRO A 162 -31.89 -25.10 -18.48
CA PRO A 162 -31.11 -24.19 -17.66
C PRO A 162 -31.54 -24.25 -16.20
N GLU A 163 -30.60 -24.02 -15.29
CA GLU A 163 -30.89 -23.67 -13.90
C GLU A 163 -31.25 -22.17 -13.82
N GLU A 164 -32.15 -21.83 -12.90
CA GLU A 164 -32.43 -20.42 -12.58
C GLU A 164 -31.24 -19.84 -11.81
N MET A 165 -30.65 -18.77 -12.34
CA MET A 165 -29.48 -18.12 -11.76
C MET A 165 -29.91 -16.84 -11.04
N LYS A 166 -29.91 -16.85 -9.71
CA LYS A 166 -30.35 -15.71 -8.89
C LYS A 166 -29.16 -15.02 -8.24
N GLU A 167 -29.09 -13.69 -8.39
CA GLU A 167 -28.08 -12.87 -7.71
C GLU A 167 -28.22 -12.98 -6.19
N THR A 168 -27.09 -12.97 -5.48
CA THR A 168 -27.08 -12.79 -4.02
C THR A 168 -26.49 -11.44 -3.67
N ASP A 169 -26.99 -10.84 -2.60
CA ASP A 169 -26.43 -9.67 -1.94
C ASP A 169 -25.40 -10.07 -0.86
N GLU A 170 -25.09 -11.35 -0.66
CA GLU A 170 -24.07 -11.79 0.30
C GLU A 170 -22.65 -11.32 -0.10
N GLU A 171 -21.79 -11.13 0.90
CA GLU A 171 -20.37 -10.86 0.67
C GLU A 171 -19.71 -12.06 -0.04
N ILE A 172 -18.90 -11.77 -1.06
CA ILE A 172 -18.18 -12.79 -1.84
C ILE A 172 -16.68 -12.56 -1.69
N LEU A 173 -16.03 -13.45 -0.93
CA LEU A 173 -14.59 -13.39 -0.75
C LEU A 173 -13.87 -13.86 -2.03
N ASN A 174 -13.18 -12.92 -2.68
CA ASN A 174 -12.42 -13.09 -3.90
C ASN A 174 -11.10 -12.30 -3.78
N PRO A 175 -10.01 -12.70 -4.46
CA PRO A 175 -8.74 -11.98 -4.36
C PRO A 175 -8.78 -10.60 -5.05
N TYR A 176 -7.87 -9.71 -4.64
CA TYR A 176 -7.57 -8.41 -5.28
C TYR A 176 -8.62 -7.29 -5.14
N ILE A 177 -9.67 -7.49 -4.34
CA ILE A 177 -10.83 -6.60 -4.23
C ILE A 177 -11.30 -6.45 -2.79
N GLY A 178 -12.26 -5.56 -2.57
CA GLY A 178 -12.99 -5.48 -1.30
C GLY A 178 -12.39 -4.51 -0.30
N TRP A 179 -12.85 -4.62 0.93
CA TRP A 179 -12.23 -3.98 2.08
C TRP A 179 -10.79 -4.46 2.24
N PHE A 180 -9.86 -3.55 2.53
CA PHE A 180 -8.55 -3.97 3.02
C PHE A 180 -8.47 -3.79 4.53
N HIS A 181 -7.74 -4.70 5.16
CA HIS A 181 -7.66 -4.83 6.60
C HIS A 181 -6.24 -4.62 7.11
N GLY A 182 -6.13 -4.39 8.42
CA GLY A 182 -4.84 -4.32 9.09
C GLY A 182 -3.99 -3.19 8.54
N ALA A 183 -4.54 -1.97 8.44
CA ALA A 183 -3.85 -0.75 8.03
C ALA A 183 -2.73 -0.33 8.99
N ILE A 184 -1.74 -1.21 9.15
CA ILE A 184 -0.65 -1.07 10.12
C ILE A 184 0.55 -0.40 9.49
N THR A 185 1.32 0.27 10.35
CA THR A 185 2.66 0.74 9.99
C THR A 185 3.67 0.22 11.00
N VAL A 186 4.75 -0.34 10.49
CA VAL A 186 5.90 -0.78 11.27
C VAL A 186 7.13 0.06 10.93
N ASP A 187 7.94 0.37 11.94
CA ASP A 187 9.25 0.96 11.74
C ASP A 187 10.25 -0.16 11.44
N LEU A 188 10.96 -0.01 10.32
CA LEU A 188 12.06 -0.90 10.02
C LEU A 188 13.27 -0.49 10.86
N SER A 189 13.84 -1.43 11.60
CA SER A 189 14.95 -1.18 12.52
C SER A 189 15.93 -2.34 12.52
N ASP A 190 17.15 -2.08 12.97
CA ASP A 190 18.19 -3.07 13.23
C ASP A 190 17.83 -3.98 14.42
N ARG A 191 16.88 -3.57 15.27
CA ARG A 191 16.43 -4.28 16.49
C ARG A 191 14.91 -4.47 16.54
N PRO A 192 14.32 -5.20 15.57
CA PRO A 192 12.88 -5.47 15.58
C PRO A 192 12.43 -6.28 16.80
N ASP A 193 13.35 -7.04 17.41
CA ASP A 193 13.15 -7.78 18.66
C ASP A 193 12.92 -6.87 19.88
N LEU A 194 13.32 -5.60 19.81
CA LEU A 194 13.10 -4.62 20.86
C LEU A 194 12.05 -3.57 20.49
N ASP A 195 11.55 -3.51 19.26
CA ASP A 195 10.51 -2.54 18.89
C ASP A 195 9.12 -3.03 19.31
N CYS A 196 8.49 -2.32 20.26
CA CYS A 196 7.18 -2.72 20.80
C CYS A 196 6.11 -2.87 19.73
N ASN A 197 6.16 -2.03 18.69
CA ASN A 197 5.16 -1.98 17.63
C ASN A 197 5.37 -3.13 16.65
N TYR A 198 6.63 -3.41 16.30
CA TYR A 198 7.02 -4.56 15.49
C TYR A 198 6.60 -5.86 16.16
N ILE A 199 6.96 -6.09 17.44
CA ILE A 199 6.64 -7.33 18.17
C ILE A 199 5.13 -7.58 18.16
N HIS A 200 4.34 -6.54 18.49
CA HIS A 200 2.89 -6.64 18.51
C HIS A 200 2.33 -6.97 17.12
N TYR A 201 2.75 -6.25 16.08
CA TYR A 201 2.16 -6.48 14.76
C TYR A 201 2.60 -7.78 14.11
N PHE A 202 3.84 -8.19 14.32
CA PHE A 202 4.34 -9.47 13.84
C PHE A 202 3.48 -10.63 14.35
N SER A 203 3.07 -10.63 15.62
CA SER A 203 2.19 -11.67 16.17
C SER A 203 0.73 -11.56 15.75
N LYS A 204 0.28 -10.35 15.36
CA LYS A 204 -1.14 -10.05 15.05
C LYS A 204 -1.54 -10.33 13.62
N ILE A 205 -0.58 -10.46 12.69
CA ILE A 205 -0.88 -10.67 11.26
C ILE A 205 -1.87 -11.82 11.03
N LYS A 206 -1.73 -12.92 11.78
CA LYS A 206 -2.62 -14.10 11.70
C LYS A 206 -4.06 -13.86 12.14
N ASP A 207 -4.31 -12.81 12.92
CA ASP A 207 -5.61 -12.52 13.55
C ASP A 207 -6.47 -11.56 12.70
N TYR A 208 -5.94 -10.96 11.63
CA TYR A 208 -6.70 -10.02 10.80
C TYR A 208 -7.80 -10.70 9.98
N ALA A 209 -8.79 -9.91 9.59
CA ALA A 209 -9.86 -10.36 8.70
C ALA A 209 -9.29 -10.90 7.37
N ASN A 210 -10.06 -11.77 6.71
CA ASN A 210 -9.65 -12.41 5.47
C ASN A 210 -9.70 -11.44 4.28
N GLY A 211 -8.91 -11.73 3.25
CA GLY A 211 -8.88 -10.92 2.02
C GLY A 211 -7.70 -9.96 1.97
N LEU A 212 -7.93 -8.76 1.44
CA LEU A 212 -6.87 -7.79 1.17
C LEU A 212 -6.30 -7.21 2.47
N GLN A 213 -4.98 -7.16 2.59
CA GLN A 213 -4.27 -6.65 3.75
C GLN A 213 -3.44 -5.42 3.36
N TYR A 214 -3.12 -4.57 4.32
CA TYR A 214 -2.20 -3.46 4.15
C TYR A 214 -0.96 -3.61 5.02
N LEU A 215 0.20 -3.18 4.52
CA LEU A 215 1.44 -3.07 5.29
C LEU A 215 2.20 -1.80 4.88
N GLY A 216 2.27 -0.84 5.80
CA GLY A 216 3.14 0.33 5.72
C GLY A 216 4.46 0.08 6.43
N ILE A 217 5.57 0.48 5.82
CA ILE A 217 6.91 0.32 6.38
C ILE A 217 7.65 1.65 6.35
N ARG A 218 8.11 2.07 7.52
CA ARG A 218 8.88 3.30 7.69
C ARG A 218 10.38 3.04 7.68
N LEU A 219 11.09 3.92 6.97
CA LEU A 219 12.53 3.85 6.73
C LEU A 219 13.31 4.99 7.39
N SER A 220 12.68 5.78 8.27
CA SER A 220 13.32 6.92 8.95
C SER A 220 14.63 6.56 9.65
N GLU A 221 14.74 5.33 10.16
CA GLU A 221 15.95 4.76 10.76
C GLU A 221 17.18 4.88 9.86
N TYR A 222 16.98 4.71 8.54
CA TYR A 222 18.02 4.61 7.51
C TYR A 222 18.11 5.87 6.66
N ARG A 223 17.54 7.01 7.06
CA ARG A 223 17.51 8.20 6.21
C ARG A 223 18.88 8.73 5.75
N ASP A 224 19.96 8.35 6.44
CA ASP A 224 21.33 8.82 6.22
C ASP A 224 22.31 7.70 5.84
N ARG A 225 21.86 6.45 5.77
CA ARG A 225 22.68 5.27 5.46
C ARG A 225 21.89 4.23 4.67
N GLU A 226 22.56 3.27 4.04
CA GLU A 226 21.88 2.13 3.44
C GLU A 226 21.13 1.30 4.50
N ILE A 227 20.09 0.57 4.09
CA ILE A 227 19.40 -0.38 4.97
C ILE A 227 20.37 -1.52 5.28
N THR A 228 20.50 -1.86 6.56
CA THR A 228 21.36 -2.93 7.06
C THR A 228 20.85 -4.31 6.66
N GLU A 229 21.65 -5.34 6.91
CA GLU A 229 21.20 -6.71 6.71
C GLU A 229 20.08 -7.08 7.69
N GLU A 230 20.18 -6.64 8.95
CA GLU A 230 19.20 -6.85 10.01
C GLU A 230 17.86 -6.21 9.68
N GLY A 231 17.87 -4.95 9.21
CA GLY A 231 16.68 -4.28 8.73
C GLY A 231 16.03 -4.99 7.55
N LEU A 232 16.83 -5.49 6.61
CA LEU A 232 16.31 -6.27 5.49
C LEU A 232 15.74 -7.63 5.94
N LYS A 233 16.36 -8.31 6.91
CA LYS A 233 15.83 -9.55 7.52
C LYS A 233 14.50 -9.31 8.25
N ALA A 234 14.33 -8.18 8.91
CA ALA A 234 13.06 -7.80 9.53
C ALA A 234 11.95 -7.69 8.47
N LEU A 235 12.22 -7.04 7.34
CA LEU A 235 11.26 -6.99 6.23
C LEU A 235 10.92 -8.38 5.67
N ASP A 236 11.93 -9.23 5.49
CA ASP A 236 11.74 -10.60 4.97
C ASP A 236 10.87 -11.43 5.92
N ASN A 237 11.10 -11.33 7.24
CA ASN A 237 10.27 -11.99 8.26
C ASN A 237 8.81 -11.51 8.22
N LEU A 238 8.55 -10.20 8.16
CA LEU A 238 7.17 -9.68 8.07
C LEU A 238 6.42 -10.21 6.85
N LEU A 239 7.05 -10.17 5.68
CA LEU A 239 6.43 -10.68 4.46
C LEU A 239 6.28 -12.21 4.48
N ASN A 240 7.19 -12.91 5.17
CA ASN A 240 7.05 -14.34 5.40
C ASN A 240 5.82 -14.66 6.28
N GLU A 241 5.56 -13.89 7.33
CA GLU A 241 4.37 -14.08 8.17
C GLU A 241 3.07 -13.93 7.36
N TYR A 242 2.97 -12.92 6.49
CA TYR A 242 1.81 -12.80 5.59
C TYR A 242 1.73 -13.95 4.58
N LYS A 243 2.87 -14.47 4.12
CA LYS A 243 2.89 -15.65 3.25
C LYS A 243 2.39 -16.90 3.99
N GLU A 244 2.84 -17.12 5.22
CA GLU A 244 2.37 -18.23 6.06
C GLU A 244 0.87 -18.10 6.36
N ARG A 245 0.40 -16.90 6.67
CA ARG A 245 -1.04 -16.59 6.77
C ARG A 245 -1.78 -17.03 5.51
N LYS A 246 -1.27 -16.66 4.33
CA LYS A 246 -1.86 -17.05 3.04
C LYS A 246 -1.92 -18.56 2.86
N GLU A 247 -0.88 -19.27 3.27
CA GLU A 247 -0.77 -20.72 3.07
C GLU A 247 -1.59 -21.54 4.09
N THR A 248 -1.80 -21.00 5.30
CA THR A 248 -2.34 -21.78 6.43
C THR A 248 -3.69 -21.30 6.97
N ILE A 249 -4.03 -20.02 6.81
CA ILE A 249 -5.22 -19.41 7.43
C ILE A 249 -6.20 -18.91 6.36
N ASP A 250 -5.74 -18.03 5.46
CA ASP A 250 -6.59 -17.43 4.44
C ASP A 250 -5.91 -17.39 3.07
N PRO A 251 -6.25 -18.30 2.15
CA PRO A 251 -5.62 -18.32 0.83
C PRO A 251 -5.93 -17.09 -0.04
N HIS A 252 -6.92 -16.27 0.34
CA HIS A 252 -7.25 -15.01 -0.35
C HIS A 252 -6.33 -13.85 0.02
N THR A 253 -5.51 -13.99 1.08
CA THR A 253 -4.61 -12.95 1.57
C THR A 253 -3.74 -12.38 0.46
N GLN A 254 -3.98 -11.12 0.10
CA GLN A 254 -3.17 -10.32 -0.82
C GLN A 254 -2.68 -9.08 -0.08
N LEU A 255 -1.54 -8.51 -0.48
CA LEU A 255 -0.92 -7.39 0.23
C LEU A 255 -0.89 -6.10 -0.60
N ILE A 256 -1.37 -5.02 -0.01
CA ILE A 256 -1.06 -3.63 -0.35
C ILE A 256 0.18 -3.24 0.44
N LEU A 257 1.28 -2.92 -0.25
CA LEU A 257 2.56 -2.59 0.39
C LEU A 257 2.88 -1.10 0.20
N ARG A 258 3.35 -0.43 1.25
CA ARG A 258 3.78 0.98 1.19
C ARG A 258 5.12 1.16 1.92
N PHE A 259 6.02 1.94 1.33
CA PHE A 259 7.29 2.35 1.95
C PHE A 259 7.35 3.88 2.00
N TYR A 260 7.84 4.45 3.11
CA TYR A 260 8.06 5.89 3.26
C TYR A 260 9.01 6.18 4.45
N TYR A 261 9.45 7.42 4.62
CA TYR A 261 10.32 7.79 5.76
C TYR A 261 9.53 8.40 6.91
N ASP A 262 8.56 9.26 6.61
CA ASP A 262 7.94 10.14 7.60
C ASP A 262 6.70 9.54 8.30
N GLY A 263 6.53 9.85 9.58
CA GLY A 263 5.46 9.38 10.45
C GLY A 263 5.04 10.48 11.44
N ALA A 264 3.82 10.40 11.96
CA ALA A 264 3.29 11.38 12.92
C ALA A 264 4.04 11.40 14.28
N GLU A 265 4.90 10.41 14.52
CA GLU A 265 5.59 10.07 15.76
C GLU A 265 7.06 10.51 15.83
N ASN A 266 7.50 11.39 14.93
CA ASN A 266 8.88 11.90 14.85
C ASN A 266 9.14 13.10 15.81
N CYS A 267 8.83 12.96 17.10
CA CYS A 267 9.18 13.96 18.11
C CYS A 267 10.69 14.10 18.24
N LYS A 268 11.22 15.32 18.18
CA LYS A 268 12.65 15.61 18.37
C LYS A 268 13.05 15.37 19.82
N SER A 269 14.27 14.87 20.05
CA SER A 269 14.87 14.81 21.39
C SER A 269 16.04 15.77 21.59
N ASP A 270 16.40 16.00 22.86
CA ASP A 270 17.62 16.67 23.28
C ASP A 270 18.80 15.68 23.45
N GLU A 271 19.97 16.20 23.83
CA GLU A 271 21.19 15.40 24.06
C GLU A 271 21.05 14.33 25.15
N ASN A 272 20.03 14.45 26.01
CA ASN A 272 19.67 13.50 27.06
C ASN A 272 18.54 12.54 26.63
N PHE A 273 18.19 12.55 25.33
CA PHE A 273 17.12 11.77 24.71
C PHE A 273 15.70 12.19 25.09
N ASN A 274 15.53 13.21 25.94
CA ASN A 274 14.21 13.67 26.35
C ASN A 274 13.49 14.35 25.18
N PRO A 275 12.15 14.21 25.09
CA PRO A 275 11.38 14.88 24.05
C PRO A 275 11.41 16.39 24.22
N LEU A 276 11.56 17.11 23.11
CA LEU A 276 11.50 18.56 23.09
C LEU A 276 10.03 19.02 23.15
N ILE A 277 9.60 19.54 24.30
CA ILE A 277 8.25 20.05 24.53
C ILE A 277 8.23 21.58 24.28
N PRO A 278 7.26 22.13 23.53
CA PRO A 278 7.12 23.58 23.37
C PRO A 278 6.78 24.25 24.72
N ASN A 279 7.67 25.08 25.28
CA ASN A 279 7.30 25.87 26.48
C ASN A 279 6.29 26.97 26.11
N SER A 280 5.31 27.20 26.99
CA SER A 280 4.32 28.29 26.89
C SER A 280 4.93 29.71 26.77
N ASN A 281 6.22 29.87 27.10
CA ASN A 281 6.96 31.14 27.01
C ASN A 281 8.06 31.20 25.95
N THR A 282 8.35 30.11 25.23
CA THR A 282 9.21 30.19 24.04
C THR A 282 8.37 30.62 22.86
N LYS A 283 8.41 31.91 22.52
CA LYS A 283 8.15 32.32 21.14
C LYS A 283 9.09 31.51 20.27
N ILE A 284 8.55 30.52 19.57
CA ILE A 284 9.25 29.83 18.50
C ILE A 284 9.67 30.92 17.53
N SER A 285 10.95 31.27 17.60
CA SER A 285 11.65 31.92 16.53
C SER A 285 11.45 31.01 15.32
N THR A 286 10.56 31.39 14.42
CA THR A 286 10.53 30.88 13.04
C THR A 286 11.80 31.36 12.32
N SER A 287 12.97 31.00 12.84
CA SER A 287 14.27 31.20 12.21
C SER A 287 14.51 30.09 11.18
N SER A 288 13.59 30.01 10.22
CA SER A 288 13.82 29.55 8.86
C SER A 288 12.89 30.27 7.87
N LYS A 289 12.53 31.55 8.12
CA LYS A 289 12.50 32.51 7.00
C LYS A 289 13.93 32.74 6.52
N LYS A 290 14.60 31.69 6.00
CA LYS A 290 15.68 31.91 5.04
C LYS A 290 14.98 32.63 3.90
N LYS A 291 15.22 33.94 3.79
CA LYS A 291 14.95 34.74 2.59
C LYS A 291 15.17 33.84 1.40
N ARG A 292 14.10 33.53 0.65
CA ARG A 292 14.18 33.06 -0.73
C ARG A 292 15.29 33.86 -1.39
N ARG A 293 16.44 33.26 -1.61
CA ARG A 293 17.36 33.79 -2.62
C ARG A 293 16.69 33.41 -3.91
N ASP A 294 15.99 34.39 -4.47
CA ASP A 294 15.48 34.36 -5.84
C ASP A 294 16.61 33.90 -6.77
N PHE A 295 16.63 32.60 -7.08
CA PHE A 295 17.20 32.13 -8.31
C PHE A 295 16.08 32.26 -9.33
N THR A 296 16.19 33.30 -10.15
CA THR A 296 15.28 33.61 -11.24
C THR A 296 15.27 32.46 -12.25
N THR A 297 14.29 31.56 -12.10
CA THR A 297 13.75 30.75 -13.18
C THR A 297 12.31 31.21 -13.41
N THR A 298 12.15 31.92 -14.52
CA THR A 298 10.91 32.45 -15.08
C THR A 298 9.79 31.41 -15.13
N ALA A 299 8.62 31.79 -14.60
CA ALA A 299 7.29 31.18 -14.73
C ALA A 299 7.14 29.76 -14.16
N ILE A 300 7.08 29.64 -12.83
CA ILE A 300 6.46 28.51 -12.14
C ILE A 300 5.64 29.09 -10.97
N ASP A 301 4.39 28.64 -10.88
CA ASP A 301 3.31 29.22 -10.08
C ASP A 301 3.62 29.36 -8.60
N ASN A 302 3.50 30.58 -8.09
CA ASN A 302 3.29 30.84 -6.67
C ASN A 302 1.82 30.59 -6.36
N PHE A 303 1.48 29.37 -5.93
CA PHE A 303 0.34 29.16 -5.04
C PHE A 303 0.91 28.64 -3.73
N THR A 304 1.18 29.58 -2.82
CA THR A 304 1.14 29.26 -1.38
C THR A 304 -0.30 28.89 -1.07
N ASP A 305 -0.52 27.59 -0.92
CA ASP A 305 -1.78 27.00 -0.49
C ASP A 305 -2.01 27.42 0.96
N ASN A 306 -2.83 28.45 1.16
CA ASN A 306 -3.22 28.94 2.49
C ASN A 306 -4.44 28.16 3.03
N SER A 307 -4.65 26.91 2.61
CA SER A 307 -5.73 26.05 3.12
C SER A 307 -5.30 25.09 4.25
N ILE A 308 -4.10 25.28 4.83
CA ILE A 308 -3.56 24.50 5.96
C ILE A 308 -4.29 24.85 7.29
N GLU A 309 -5.61 24.71 7.31
CA GLU A 309 -6.38 24.65 8.56
C GLU A 309 -7.15 23.32 8.62
N ASN A 310 -6.53 22.38 9.34
CA ASN A 310 -7.02 21.08 9.79
C ASN A 310 -7.04 19.97 8.72
N GLU A 311 -5.85 19.56 8.28
CA GLU A 311 -5.62 18.19 7.77
C GLU A 311 -5.90 17.20 8.93
N LYS A 312 -6.96 16.41 8.81
CA LYS A 312 -7.23 15.27 9.69
C LYS A 312 -6.16 14.22 9.42
N LYS A 313 -5.54 13.76 10.49
CA LYS A 313 -4.35 12.92 10.44
C LYS A 313 -4.69 11.49 10.08
N PHE A 314 -3.75 10.86 9.38
CA PHE A 314 -3.72 9.42 9.17
C PHE A 314 -3.77 8.71 10.54
N LYS A 315 -4.83 7.93 10.82
CA LYS A 315 -4.95 7.17 12.06
C LYS A 315 -4.08 5.91 12.00
N GLN A 316 -2.78 6.07 12.19
CA GLN A 316 -1.88 4.95 12.41
C GLN A 316 -2.00 4.45 13.84
N VAL A 317 -2.42 3.20 13.99
CA VAL A 317 -2.23 2.47 15.23
C VAL A 317 -0.73 2.17 15.34
N GLU A 318 -0.04 2.86 16.24
CA GLU A 318 1.40 2.70 16.51
C GLU A 318 1.67 2.46 17.99
N ASN A 319 0.60 2.16 18.71
CA ASN A 319 0.63 1.95 20.15
C ASN A 319 0.66 0.46 20.47
N GLY A 320 1.40 -0.35 19.70
CA GLY A 320 1.53 -1.79 19.95
C GLY A 320 1.88 -2.08 21.41
N HIS A 321 2.68 -1.22 22.04
CA HIS A 321 3.02 -1.25 23.47
C HIS A 321 1.83 -1.29 24.44
N LEU A 322 0.64 -0.79 24.05
CA LEU A 322 -0.58 -0.89 24.87
C LEU A 322 -1.13 -2.31 24.88
N TYR A 323 -1.06 -2.98 23.73
CA TYR A 323 -1.73 -4.25 23.47
C TYR A 323 -0.81 -5.47 23.59
N LEU A 324 0.50 -5.26 23.80
CA LEU A 324 1.46 -6.34 24.00
C LEU A 324 1.03 -7.28 25.11
N LYS A 325 0.93 -8.55 24.75
CA LYS A 325 0.72 -9.67 25.66
C LYS A 325 1.99 -10.51 25.78
N LEU A 326 2.04 -11.38 26.78
CA LEU A 326 3.18 -12.28 26.97
C LEU A 326 3.37 -13.18 25.74
N GLU A 327 2.26 -13.64 25.14
CA GLU A 327 2.27 -14.51 23.97
C GLU A 327 2.84 -13.82 22.72
N ASP A 328 2.81 -12.49 22.64
CA ASP A 328 3.38 -11.74 21.51
C ASP A 328 4.92 -11.86 21.51
N PHE A 329 5.54 -11.74 22.69
CA PHE A 329 6.98 -11.94 22.85
C PHE A 329 7.40 -13.39 22.58
N GLU A 330 6.61 -14.34 23.09
CA GLU A 330 6.86 -15.77 22.87
C GLU A 330 6.76 -16.12 21.38
N TYR A 331 5.75 -15.61 20.69
CA TYR A 331 5.56 -15.81 19.26
C TYR A 331 6.70 -15.22 18.43
N MET A 332 7.11 -13.98 18.72
CA MET A 332 8.25 -13.33 18.07
C MET A 332 9.52 -14.17 18.21
N LYS A 333 9.81 -14.67 19.43
CA LYS A 333 10.96 -15.54 19.70
C LYS A 333 10.90 -16.86 18.92
N GLU A 334 9.71 -17.46 18.81
CA GLU A 334 9.52 -18.74 18.14
C GLU A 334 9.61 -18.62 16.61
N LYS A 335 9.03 -17.57 16.03
CA LYS A 335 8.81 -17.46 14.58
C LYS A 335 9.80 -16.58 13.85
N TYR A 336 10.45 -15.64 14.52
CA TYR A 336 11.41 -14.76 13.85
C TYR A 336 12.70 -15.53 13.49
N ASP A 337 13.01 -15.59 12.21
CA ASP A 337 14.21 -16.25 11.69
C ASP A 337 15.34 -15.23 11.47
N PHE A 338 16.34 -15.26 12.36
CA PHE A 338 17.55 -14.42 12.27
C PHE A 338 18.47 -14.79 11.10
N ASN A 339 18.31 -15.99 10.55
CA ASN A 339 19.11 -16.51 9.44
C ASN A 339 18.34 -16.47 8.11
N ILE A 340 17.17 -15.80 8.09
CA ILE A 340 16.39 -15.67 6.88
C ILE A 340 17.25 -15.01 5.79
N GLY A 341 17.39 -15.70 4.67
CA GLY A 341 18.06 -15.12 3.52
C GLY A 341 19.59 -15.11 3.52
N GLU A 342 20.29 -15.97 4.26
CA GLU A 342 21.77 -16.11 4.18
C GLU A 342 22.34 -16.37 2.75
N THR A 343 21.48 -16.66 1.77
CA THR A 343 21.87 -16.75 0.36
C THR A 343 21.96 -15.40 -0.38
N TYR A 344 21.56 -14.27 0.23
CA TYR A 344 21.56 -12.95 -0.42
C TYR A 344 22.92 -12.25 -0.48
N TYR A 345 23.85 -12.59 0.41
CA TYR A 345 25.08 -11.82 0.66
C TYR A 345 26.38 -12.49 0.21
N ASN A 346 26.36 -13.78 -0.14
CA ASN A 346 27.51 -14.47 -0.76
C ASN A 346 27.63 -14.19 -2.27
N GLY A 347 27.63 -12.90 -2.62
CA GLY A 347 27.68 -12.39 -3.98
C GLY A 347 28.77 -11.35 -4.20
N ASN A 348 29.94 -11.48 -3.57
CA ASN A 348 31.26 -11.00 -4.03
C ASN A 348 32.32 -11.11 -2.91
N SER A 349 32.85 -12.30 -2.69
CA SER A 349 34.19 -12.46 -2.14
C SER A 349 34.85 -13.67 -2.78
N ASN A 350 35.66 -13.42 -3.80
CA ASN A 350 36.72 -14.35 -4.16
C ASN A 350 37.89 -14.03 -3.24
N ASP A 351 37.88 -14.59 -2.03
CA ASP A 351 39.14 -14.91 -1.36
C ASP A 351 39.10 -16.38 -1.00
N THR A 352 39.85 -17.15 -1.78
CA THR A 352 40.26 -18.49 -1.43
C THR A 352 41.26 -18.37 -0.30
N ASP A 353 40.87 -18.76 0.92
CA ASP A 353 41.85 -19.32 1.83
C ASP A 353 41.42 -20.71 2.30
N ASN A 354 42.33 -21.64 2.07
CA ASN A 354 42.22 -23.06 2.39
C ASN A 354 42.65 -23.23 3.84
N GLY A 355 41.70 -23.32 4.76
CA GLY A 355 41.92 -23.71 6.15
C GLY A 355 41.22 -25.03 6.47
N ASN A 356 41.91 -26.14 6.24
CA ASN A 356 41.47 -27.48 6.60
C ASN A 356 41.52 -27.65 8.14
N GLY A 357 40.38 -27.78 8.81
CA GLY A 357 40.27 -28.01 10.26
C GLY A 357 39.08 -28.90 10.59
N ASN A 358 39.38 -30.11 11.08
CA ASN A 358 38.43 -31.15 11.48
C ASN A 358 37.34 -30.64 12.44
N ALA A 359 36.08 -30.84 12.06
CA ALA A 359 34.94 -30.78 12.97
C ALA A 359 34.87 -32.09 13.78
N ASN A 360 35.21 -32.00 15.06
CA ASN A 360 34.80 -32.90 16.15
C ASN A 360 35.02 -32.12 17.44
N GLY A 361 33.96 -31.56 18.00
CA GLY A 361 34.01 -30.83 19.27
C GLY A 361 32.69 -30.11 19.53
N ASP A 362 31.87 -30.78 20.35
CA ASP A 362 30.95 -30.25 21.35
C ASP A 362 29.89 -29.19 20.98
N ASP A 363 28.65 -29.56 21.31
CA ASP A 363 27.51 -28.68 21.56
C ASP A 363 27.88 -27.53 22.52
N ASP A 364 27.13 -26.42 22.43
CA ASP A 364 27.16 -25.22 23.26
C ASP A 364 28.24 -24.18 22.91
N ASP A 365 28.03 -23.44 21.83
CA ASP A 365 28.37 -22.00 21.75
C ASP A 365 27.63 -21.41 20.53
N VAL A 366 26.37 -21.03 20.73
CA VAL A 366 25.74 -20.04 19.86
C VAL A 366 26.49 -18.76 20.15
N ASP A 367 27.35 -18.32 19.22
CA ASP A 367 28.03 -17.03 19.26
C ASP A 367 27.03 -15.97 19.76
N GLU A 368 27.26 -15.50 20.98
CA GLU A 368 26.47 -14.47 21.63
C GLU A 368 26.63 -13.21 20.77
N LEU A 369 25.70 -12.98 19.83
CA LEU A 369 25.56 -11.73 19.08
C LEU A 369 25.86 -10.60 20.05
N GLU A 370 26.95 -9.85 19.85
CA GLU A 370 27.40 -8.77 20.72
C GLU A 370 26.17 -7.92 21.07
N THR A 371 25.60 -8.10 22.27
CA THR A 371 24.26 -7.58 22.53
C THR A 371 24.37 -6.07 22.64
N GLN A 372 24.01 -5.37 21.56
CA GLN A 372 23.93 -3.92 21.53
C GLN A 372 22.92 -3.49 22.60
N GLY A 373 23.41 -2.89 23.69
CA GLY A 373 22.57 -2.45 24.80
C GLY A 373 21.84 -1.16 24.47
N ILE A 374 20.65 -0.96 25.08
CA ILE A 374 19.93 0.31 25.04
C ILE A 374 20.59 1.27 26.01
N SER A 375 20.91 2.48 25.55
CA SER A 375 21.49 3.51 26.41
C SER A 375 20.47 4.55 26.86
N PHE A 376 20.60 5.04 28.09
CA PHE A 376 19.76 6.10 28.65
C PHE A 376 20.57 6.99 29.60
N ILE A 377 20.09 8.21 29.87
CA ILE A 377 20.70 9.12 30.85
C ILE A 377 19.93 9.03 32.17
N ASN A 378 20.62 8.76 33.28
CA ASN A 378 20.00 8.75 34.61
C ASN A 378 19.96 10.15 35.23
N GLU A 379 19.34 10.29 36.40
CA GLU A 379 19.17 11.58 37.12
C GLU A 379 20.51 12.24 37.53
N GLU A 380 21.55 11.45 37.71
CA GLU A 380 22.91 11.96 37.97
C GLU A 380 23.60 12.46 36.70
N ASN A 381 22.87 12.49 35.58
CA ASN A 381 23.31 12.81 34.23
C ASN A 381 24.35 11.81 33.68
N ASN A 382 24.40 10.59 34.24
CA ASN A 382 25.30 9.51 33.81
C ASN A 382 24.66 8.69 32.69
N LEU A 383 25.45 8.32 31.68
CA LEU A 383 25.03 7.34 30.66
C LEU A 383 25.01 5.94 31.27
N GLN A 384 23.84 5.31 31.23
CA GLN A 384 23.59 3.93 31.61
C GLN A 384 23.31 3.08 30.36
N ILE A 385 23.60 1.78 30.45
CA ILE A 385 23.39 0.82 29.35
C ILE A 385 22.65 -0.40 29.92
N LEU A 386 21.52 -0.73 29.31
CA LEU A 386 20.75 -1.93 29.61
C LEU A 386 20.92 -2.94 28.49
N THR A 387 21.31 -4.15 28.84
CA THR A 387 21.30 -5.29 27.92
C THR A 387 20.14 -6.23 28.24
N PHE A 388 19.59 -6.85 27.20
CA PHE A 388 18.42 -7.71 27.29
C PHE A 388 18.78 -9.13 26.86
N THR A 389 18.12 -10.11 27.44
CA THR A 389 18.11 -11.49 26.95
C THR A 389 17.28 -11.56 25.67
N ASN A 390 17.38 -12.68 24.95
CA ASN A 390 16.50 -12.99 23.81
C ASN A 390 15.02 -13.17 24.21
N GLU A 391 14.70 -13.09 25.51
CA GLU A 391 13.34 -13.12 26.02
C GLU A 391 12.86 -11.73 26.43
N ASN A 392 13.55 -10.66 26.02
CA ASN A 392 13.23 -9.28 26.37
C ASN A 392 13.27 -9.00 27.89
N GLU A 393 14.09 -9.75 28.64
CA GLU A 393 14.30 -9.54 30.08
C GLU A 393 15.65 -8.88 30.32
N LEU A 394 15.80 -8.11 31.40
CA LEU A 394 17.10 -7.52 31.76
C LEU A 394 18.11 -8.62 32.11
N LYS A 395 19.30 -8.60 31.48
CA LYS A 395 20.42 -9.47 31.86
C LYS A 395 20.85 -9.16 33.32
N LYS A 396 21.16 -10.21 34.09
CA LYS A 396 21.57 -10.09 35.51
C LYS A 396 22.89 -9.35 35.72
N GLU A 397 23.71 -9.24 34.66
CA GLU A 397 25.02 -8.57 34.67
C GLU A 397 24.93 -7.06 34.45
N ASN A 398 23.72 -6.52 34.23
CA ASN A 398 23.49 -5.09 34.13
C ASN A 398 23.86 -4.36 35.43
N ILE A 399 24.19 -3.07 35.32
CA ILE A 399 24.04 -2.15 36.46
C ILE A 399 22.58 -2.25 36.87
N GLU A 400 22.30 -2.73 38.09
CA GLU A 400 20.93 -2.87 38.58
C GLU A 400 20.21 -1.53 38.45
N LEU A 401 19.02 -1.54 37.84
CA LEU A 401 18.15 -0.37 37.84
C LEU A 401 18.00 0.10 39.27
N THR A 402 18.23 1.40 39.50
CA THR A 402 18.08 1.99 40.82
C THR A 402 16.65 1.86 41.31
N GLU A 403 16.44 1.99 42.63
CA GLU A 403 15.09 1.97 43.22
C GLU A 403 14.20 3.06 42.58
N GLU A 404 14.79 4.21 42.28
CA GLU A 404 14.11 5.33 41.60
C GLU A 404 13.71 5.00 40.16
N GLU A 405 14.61 4.42 39.36
CA GLU A 405 14.30 4.00 37.98
C GLU A 405 13.20 2.93 37.95
N ASN A 406 13.21 2.00 38.91
CA ASN A 406 12.12 1.04 39.07
C ASN A 406 10.80 1.72 39.43
N GLN A 407 10.84 2.74 40.29
CA GLN A 407 9.67 3.51 40.68
C GLN A 407 9.08 4.31 39.51
N LYS A 408 9.92 4.86 38.61
CA LYS A 408 9.47 5.53 37.38
C LYS A 408 8.62 4.60 36.53
N PHE A 409 9.08 3.37 36.27
CA PHE A 409 8.30 2.38 35.53
C PHE A 409 6.94 2.06 36.18
N ILE A 410 6.91 1.92 37.52
CA ILE A 410 5.68 1.65 38.27
C ILE A 410 4.70 2.82 38.15
N ASN A 411 5.19 4.05 38.35
CA ASN A 411 4.36 5.25 38.29
C ASN A 411 3.79 5.50 36.89
N LYS A 412 4.55 5.16 35.85
CA LYS A 412 4.15 5.33 34.45
C LYS A 412 3.08 4.35 34.00
N GLU A 413 2.99 3.16 34.60
CA GLU A 413 2.10 2.07 34.16
C GLU A 413 0.64 2.52 33.99
N LYS A 414 0.18 3.45 34.83
CA LYS A 414 -1.18 4.03 34.74
C LYS A 414 -1.48 4.67 33.37
N TYR A 415 -0.47 5.23 32.69
CA TYR A 415 -0.60 5.90 31.40
C TYR A 415 -0.58 4.97 30.20
N LEU A 416 -0.27 3.68 30.39
CA LEU A 416 -0.33 2.64 29.35
C LEU A 416 -1.77 2.14 29.15
N SER A 417 -2.74 3.06 29.11
CA SER A 417 -4.17 2.80 29.03
C SER A 417 -4.82 3.63 27.94
N GLU A 418 -5.74 3.03 27.18
CA GLU A 418 -6.48 3.69 26.09
C GLU A 418 -7.26 4.93 26.53
N LYS A 419 -7.60 5.07 27.82
CA LYS A 419 -8.31 6.25 28.34
C LYS A 419 -7.55 7.56 28.16
N TYR A 420 -6.23 7.48 27.97
CA TYR A 420 -5.36 8.63 27.72
C TYR A 420 -5.11 8.86 26.23
N LEU A 421 -5.75 8.08 25.34
CA LEU A 421 -5.65 8.26 23.91
C LEU A 421 -6.85 9.03 23.37
N ASN A 422 -6.60 9.87 22.35
CA ASN A 422 -7.65 10.50 21.57
C ASN A 422 -8.21 9.55 20.48
N GLU A 423 -9.16 10.04 19.67
CA GLU A 423 -9.76 9.26 18.57
C GLU A 423 -8.78 8.81 17.48
N TYR A 424 -7.58 9.41 17.44
CA TYR A 424 -6.46 9.10 16.54
C TYR A 424 -5.40 8.20 17.17
N ASN A 425 -5.66 7.62 18.34
CA ASN A 425 -4.70 6.83 19.10
C ASN A 425 -3.43 7.61 19.48
N GLU A 426 -3.53 8.88 19.86
CA GLU A 426 -2.39 9.67 20.34
C GLU A 426 -2.57 10.03 21.81
N LEU A 427 -1.47 10.10 22.57
CA LEU A 427 -1.51 10.49 23.98
C LEU A 427 -2.04 11.92 24.13
N SER A 428 -3.22 12.04 24.72
CA SER A 428 -3.94 13.27 24.99
C SER A 428 -3.99 13.51 26.49
N LEU A 429 -2.91 14.10 27.01
CA LEU A 429 -2.71 14.40 28.42
C LEU A 429 -2.88 15.90 28.69
N SER A 430 -3.39 16.27 29.87
CA SER A 430 -3.25 17.65 30.36
C SER A 430 -1.78 18.02 30.56
N GLU A 431 -1.45 19.31 30.65
CA GLU A 431 -0.06 19.77 30.85
C GLU A 431 0.60 19.12 32.09
N ASN A 432 -0.13 19.02 33.20
CA ASN A 432 0.37 18.37 34.41
C ASN A 432 0.56 16.86 34.24
N GLU A 433 -0.37 16.18 33.55
CA GLU A 433 -0.26 14.75 33.28
C GLU A 433 0.87 14.45 32.30
N LEU A 434 1.11 15.33 31.32
CA LEU A 434 2.22 15.21 30.37
C LEU A 434 3.57 15.36 31.08
N ASN A 435 3.69 16.34 31.99
CA ASN A 435 4.90 16.51 32.79
C ASN A 435 5.15 15.29 33.69
N ASP A 436 4.12 14.80 34.41
CA ASP A 436 4.22 13.58 35.23
C ASP A 436 4.58 12.36 34.37
N TYR A 437 4.01 12.25 33.16
CA TYR A 437 4.35 11.19 32.22
C TYR A 437 5.84 11.22 31.83
N ILE A 438 6.34 12.40 31.46
CA ILE A 438 7.73 12.58 31.00
C ILE A 438 8.71 12.34 32.16
N GLU A 439 8.42 12.87 33.36
CA GLU A 439 9.25 12.67 34.55
C GLU A 439 9.39 11.19 34.94
N ASN A 440 8.31 10.42 34.78
CA ASN A 440 8.28 8.98 35.04
C ASN A 440 8.65 8.11 33.81
N SER A 441 9.09 8.72 32.70
CA SER A 441 9.57 8.00 31.52
C SER A 441 11.09 7.85 31.52
N ILE A 442 11.57 6.74 30.96
CA ILE A 442 13.00 6.54 30.69
C ILE A 442 13.20 6.64 29.18
N PHE A 443 13.69 7.79 28.72
CA PHE A 443 14.02 8.02 27.32
C PHE A 443 15.39 7.45 26.98
N CYS A 444 15.54 6.95 25.76
CA CYS A 444 16.68 6.12 25.39
C CYS A 444 17.16 6.35 23.95
N ASN A 445 18.35 5.84 23.70
CA ASN A 445 18.95 5.73 22.38
C ASN A 445 19.47 4.29 22.18
N ASP A 446 18.92 3.64 21.16
CA ASP A 446 19.20 2.28 20.74
C ASP A 446 20.33 2.16 19.71
N LYS A 447 20.84 3.29 19.20
CA LYS A 447 21.87 3.36 18.15
C LYS A 447 23.28 3.67 18.66
N LEU A 448 23.45 3.90 19.96
CA LEU A 448 24.78 4.17 20.51
C LEU A 448 25.63 2.90 20.47
N ASN A 449 26.84 3.00 19.89
CA ASN A 449 27.78 1.88 19.82
C ASN A 449 28.28 1.54 21.23
N THR A 450 27.78 0.43 21.77
CA THR A 450 28.11 -0.06 23.10
C THR A 450 29.55 -0.56 23.18
N ALA A 451 30.11 -1.10 22.09
CA ALA A 451 31.48 -1.60 22.05
C ALA A 451 32.52 -0.49 22.23
N ASP A 452 32.36 0.65 21.54
CA ASP A 452 33.26 1.81 21.68
C ASP A 452 33.25 2.38 23.12
N ILE A 453 32.06 2.39 23.74
CA ILE A 453 31.87 2.88 25.11
C ILE A 453 32.50 1.92 26.11
N ILE A 454 32.27 0.61 25.95
CA ILE A 454 32.84 -0.43 26.81
C ILE A 454 34.36 -0.46 26.71
N GLU A 455 34.94 -0.39 25.50
CA GLU A 455 36.38 -0.37 25.29
C GLU A 455 37.03 0.86 25.95
N THR A 456 36.38 2.02 25.84
CA THR A 456 36.80 3.26 26.50
C THR A 456 36.78 3.11 28.02
N ASN A 457 35.71 2.55 28.59
CA ASN A 457 35.58 2.30 30.02
C ASN A 457 36.59 1.27 30.54
N MET A 458 36.89 0.23 29.76
CA MET A 458 37.93 -0.76 30.09
C MET A 458 39.33 -0.15 30.06
N LYS A 459 39.64 0.73 29.09
CA LYS A 459 40.90 1.49 29.05
C LYS A 459 41.05 2.40 30.28
N ILE A 460 39.96 3.04 30.72
CA ILE A 460 39.95 3.87 31.94
C ILE A 460 40.20 3.03 33.20
N LYS A 461 39.52 1.89 33.36
CA LYS A 461 39.73 0.98 34.50
C LYS A 461 41.15 0.40 34.55
N ARG A 462 41.79 0.16 33.40
CA ARG A 462 43.19 -0.28 33.32
C ARG A 462 44.22 0.83 33.62
N SER A 463 43.84 2.11 33.50
CA SER A 463 44.73 3.25 33.77
C SER A 463 44.84 3.64 35.24
N ASN A 464 44.13 2.96 36.15
CA ASN A 464 44.04 3.34 37.55
C ASN A 464 45.13 2.71 38.45
N THR A 465 46.36 2.71 37.95
CA THR A 465 47.60 2.62 38.73
C THR A 465 48.61 3.58 38.08
N ASP A 466 48.94 4.67 38.77
CA ASP A 466 50.04 5.60 38.47
C ASP A 466 49.89 6.65 37.36
N ALA A 467 48.92 7.56 37.49
CA ALA A 467 49.02 8.88 36.84
C ALA A 467 48.66 10.04 37.76
N LYS A 468 49.67 10.58 38.45
CA LYS A 468 49.65 11.94 39.01
C LYS A 468 49.70 12.96 37.87
N ASN A 469 48.55 13.19 37.23
CA ASN A 469 48.15 14.39 36.48
C ASN A 469 46.92 14.02 35.62
N PRO A 470 45.69 14.34 36.03
CA PRO A 470 44.53 14.06 35.20
C PRO A 470 44.55 15.00 33.99
N THR A 471 44.72 14.45 32.79
CA THR A 471 44.38 15.12 31.53
C THR A 471 42.87 15.38 31.48
N PRO A 472 42.35 16.34 30.66
CA PRO A 472 40.95 16.82 30.70
C PRO A 472 39.84 15.81 30.36
N PHE A 473 40.12 14.51 30.37
CA PHE A 473 39.19 13.44 30.03
C PHE A 473 38.88 12.58 31.26
N THR A 474 38.22 13.19 32.25
CA THR A 474 37.55 12.43 33.32
C THR A 474 36.31 13.19 33.74
N LYS A 475 35.19 12.87 33.10
CA LYS A 475 33.80 12.94 33.59
C LYS A 475 32.88 12.74 32.40
N TYR A 476 32.05 11.69 32.47
CA TYR A 476 30.76 11.59 31.78
C TYR A 476 30.75 11.48 30.25
N ASN A 477 29.69 10.80 29.76
CA ASN A 477 29.01 11.03 28.48
C ASN A 477 29.41 10.20 27.24
N ALA A 478 28.39 9.56 26.66
CA ALA A 478 28.14 9.69 25.23
C ALA A 478 28.21 11.19 24.93
N THR A 479 29.27 11.63 24.27
CA THR A 479 29.51 13.06 24.08
C THR A 479 28.40 13.69 23.24
N GLN A 480 28.21 15.02 23.32
CA GLN A 480 27.49 15.79 22.29
C GLN A 480 27.97 15.39 20.88
N TYR A 481 29.24 14.98 20.71
CA TYR A 481 29.76 14.47 19.45
C TYR A 481 29.15 13.11 19.04
N ASN A 482 28.92 12.16 19.96
CA ASN A 482 28.26 10.88 19.69
C ASN A 482 26.77 11.05 19.39
N TYR A 483 26.09 11.93 20.14
CA TYR A 483 24.73 12.36 19.80
C TYR A 483 24.72 12.99 18.41
N ASN A 484 25.53 14.03 18.17
CA ASN A 484 25.64 14.71 16.87
C ASN A 484 26.13 13.87 15.69
N GLN A 485 26.60 12.62 15.88
CA GLN A 485 26.92 11.74 14.74
C GLN A 485 25.66 11.32 13.97
N PHE A 486 24.50 11.31 14.62
CA PHE A 486 23.22 11.01 13.98
C PHE A 486 22.48 12.33 13.73
N GLU A 487 22.01 12.58 12.51
CA GLU A 487 21.30 13.84 12.22
C GLU A 487 19.81 13.80 12.62
N PHE A 488 19.30 12.64 13.04
CA PHE A 488 17.89 12.41 13.35
C PHE A 488 17.71 11.70 14.68
N HIS A 489 17.08 12.41 15.62
CA HIS A 489 16.89 12.00 17.01
C HIS A 489 15.41 12.01 17.34
N ALA A 490 14.73 10.93 16.99
CA ALA A 490 13.37 10.71 17.46
C ALA A 490 13.41 10.30 18.95
N ALA A 491 12.60 10.96 19.78
CA ALA A 491 12.44 10.59 21.18
C ALA A 491 11.85 9.17 21.26
N LYS A 492 12.61 8.25 21.87
CA LYS A 492 12.23 6.86 22.11
C LYS A 492 12.27 6.58 23.60
N GLU A 493 11.40 5.72 24.08
CA GLU A 493 11.29 5.37 25.49
C GLU A 493 11.28 3.87 25.71
N ILE A 494 11.82 3.46 26.85
CA ILE A 494 11.79 2.09 27.31
C ILE A 494 10.44 1.83 27.96
N ILE A 495 9.75 0.79 27.50
CA ILE A 495 8.48 0.31 28.05
C ILE A 495 8.75 -0.97 28.82
N LYS A 496 8.24 -1.04 30.06
CA LYS A 496 8.16 -2.26 30.86
C LYS A 496 6.72 -2.78 30.89
N LYS A 497 6.52 -4.04 30.53
CA LYS A 497 5.24 -4.75 30.68
C LYS A 497 5.40 -5.87 31.71
N SER A 498 4.57 -5.85 32.73
CA SER A 498 4.59 -6.82 33.83
C SER A 498 3.48 -7.85 33.62
N PHE A 499 3.84 -9.13 33.60
CA PHE A 499 2.89 -10.24 33.43
C PHE A 499 2.91 -11.14 34.65
N THR A 500 1.74 -11.51 35.15
CA THR A 500 1.62 -12.46 36.25
C THR A 500 1.39 -13.85 35.68
N VAL A 501 2.37 -14.75 35.85
CA VAL A 501 2.29 -16.14 35.41
C VAL A 501 2.06 -17.08 36.60
N CYS A 502 1.39 -18.20 36.34
CA CYS A 502 1.27 -19.25 37.33
C CYS A 502 2.47 -20.18 37.27
N GLU A 503 3.16 -20.37 38.40
CA GLU A 503 4.25 -21.34 38.52
C GLU A 503 3.77 -22.71 38.96
N GLU A 504 2.72 -22.75 39.78
CA GLU A 504 2.19 -23.99 40.36
C GLU A 504 0.67 -23.96 40.29
N GLU A 505 0.08 -24.91 39.58
CA GLU A 505 -1.37 -25.08 39.49
C GLU A 505 -1.81 -26.32 40.27
N ASN A 506 -3.01 -26.26 40.85
CA ASN A 506 -3.65 -27.40 41.48
C ASN A 506 -5.07 -27.58 40.95
N TYR A 507 -5.39 -28.81 40.54
CA TYR A 507 -6.73 -29.17 40.09
C TYR A 507 -7.63 -29.45 41.29
N ASN A 508 -8.64 -28.61 41.51
CA ASN A 508 -9.53 -28.71 42.67
C ASN A 508 -10.90 -29.32 42.36
N GLY A 509 -11.03 -30.05 41.25
CA GLY A 509 -12.28 -30.68 40.81
C GLY A 509 -13.25 -29.75 40.05
N ASN A 510 -13.09 -28.42 40.16
CA ASN A 510 -13.88 -27.42 39.42
C ASN A 510 -13.03 -26.58 38.43
N GLY A 511 -11.72 -26.86 38.35
CA GLY A 511 -10.77 -26.17 37.48
C GLY A 511 -9.35 -26.20 38.04
N TYR A 512 -8.42 -25.56 37.33
CA TYR A 512 -7.07 -25.31 37.82
C TYR A 512 -7.06 -24.01 38.63
N ALA A 513 -6.54 -24.08 39.86
CA ALA A 513 -6.30 -22.92 40.71
C ALA A 513 -4.81 -22.65 40.80
N CYS A 514 -4.40 -21.41 40.52
CA CYS A 514 -3.01 -21.01 40.63
C CYS A 514 -2.60 -20.86 42.10
N LEU A 515 -1.70 -21.73 42.57
CA LEU A 515 -1.18 -21.73 43.94
C LEU A 515 -0.04 -20.73 44.14
N LYS A 516 0.81 -20.58 43.12
CA LYS A 516 1.99 -19.71 43.18
C LYS A 516 2.09 -18.87 41.93
N LYS A 517 2.19 -17.56 42.12
CA LYS A 517 2.30 -16.57 41.04
C LYS A 517 3.70 -15.98 41.03
N ARG A 518 4.27 -15.80 39.84
CA ARG A 518 5.49 -15.00 39.62
C ARG A 518 5.19 -13.88 38.64
N THR A 519 5.78 -12.71 38.90
CA THR A 519 5.78 -11.60 37.95
C THR A 519 6.98 -11.71 37.03
N ILE A 520 6.73 -11.65 35.73
CA ILE A 520 7.75 -11.56 34.68
C ILE A 520 7.66 -10.16 34.07
N ASN A 521 8.81 -9.51 33.88
CA ASN A 521 8.89 -8.19 33.28
C ASN A 521 9.52 -8.32 31.89
N LYS A 522 8.81 -7.87 30.86
CA LYS A 522 9.31 -7.77 29.49
C LYS A 522 9.56 -6.32 29.13
N TYR A 523 10.58 -6.07 28.32
CA TYR A 523 11.02 -4.73 27.93
C TYR A 523 11.08 -4.59 26.41
N CYS A 524 10.63 -3.43 25.93
CA CYS A 524 10.73 -3.03 24.53
C CYS A 524 10.84 -1.49 24.43
N ILE A 525 11.03 -0.97 23.23
CA ILE A 525 11.15 0.44 22.91
C ILE A 525 9.95 0.89 22.09
N ALA A 526 9.40 2.05 22.42
CA ALA A 526 8.41 2.73 21.61
C ALA A 526 8.87 4.17 21.30
N LYS A 527 8.50 4.70 20.15
CA LYS A 527 8.64 6.14 19.87
C LYS A 527 7.64 6.93 20.72
N PHE A 528 8.09 8.04 21.27
CA PHE A 528 7.24 8.94 22.02
C PHE A 528 6.28 9.69 21.07
N LYS A 529 4.98 9.39 21.19
CA LYS A 529 3.93 9.94 20.33
C LYS A 529 2.85 10.65 21.16
N PRO A 530 3.08 11.92 21.54
CA PRO A 530 2.06 12.74 22.17
C PRO A 530 1.16 13.37 21.10
N SER A 531 0.03 13.95 21.53
CA SER A 531 -0.82 14.73 20.63
C SER A 531 -0.02 15.85 19.94
N ASP A 532 -0.48 16.33 18.78
CA ASP A 532 0.27 17.30 17.95
C ASP A 532 0.74 18.57 18.65
N THR A 533 0.10 18.96 19.74
CA THR A 533 0.45 20.17 20.48
C THR A 533 1.61 19.98 21.46
N ASN A 534 2.05 18.74 21.67
CA ASN A 534 2.80 18.38 22.88
C ASN A 534 4.29 18.12 22.63
N CYS A 535 4.79 18.05 21.40
CA CYS A 535 6.23 17.96 21.12
C CYS A 535 6.61 18.72 19.85
N ILE A 536 7.88 19.13 19.75
CA ILE A 536 8.46 19.63 18.51
C ILE A 536 8.72 18.43 17.60
N LYS A 537 8.03 18.35 16.45
CA LYS A 537 8.17 17.26 15.48
C LYS A 537 9.14 17.61 14.35
N TYR A 538 9.82 16.60 13.82
CA TYR A 538 10.45 16.73 12.50
C TYR A 538 9.37 16.95 11.43
N GLN A 539 9.69 17.78 10.45
CA GLN A 539 8.90 17.89 9.23
C GLN A 539 9.35 16.82 8.23
N THR A 540 8.48 16.43 7.29
CA THR A 540 8.78 15.41 6.27
C THR A 540 10.12 15.66 5.57
N GLU A 541 10.42 16.92 5.23
CA GLU A 541 11.66 17.31 4.55
C GLU A 541 12.91 17.14 5.39
N GLU A 542 12.76 17.05 6.72
CA GLU A 542 13.85 16.75 7.66
C GLU A 542 14.04 15.24 7.85
N VAL A 543 12.98 14.43 7.74
CA VAL A 543 13.02 12.97 7.95
C VAL A 543 13.50 12.23 6.71
N GLU A 544 13.09 12.67 5.52
CA GLU A 544 13.58 12.09 4.26
C GLU A 544 15.10 12.28 4.10
N PRO A 545 15.79 11.44 3.31
CA PRO A 545 17.20 11.63 2.97
C PRO A 545 17.44 13.04 2.42
N VAL A 546 18.16 13.90 3.13
CA VAL A 546 18.26 15.33 2.79
C VAL A 546 19.20 15.54 1.60
N ASN A 547 18.67 16.08 0.50
CA ASN A 547 19.41 16.29 -0.77
C ASN A 547 20.10 15.03 -1.34
N ASN A 548 19.59 13.85 -1.03
CA ASN A 548 20.18 12.57 -1.43
C ASN A 548 19.13 11.65 -2.07
N LEU A 549 18.71 12.02 -3.29
CA LEU A 549 17.86 11.16 -4.11
C LEU A 549 18.49 9.78 -4.34
N ASP A 550 19.81 9.72 -4.53
CA ASP A 550 20.53 8.46 -4.83
C ASP A 550 20.41 7.44 -3.69
N LEU A 551 20.34 7.89 -2.44
CA LEU A 551 20.08 7.00 -1.30
C LEU A 551 18.66 6.42 -1.34
N ILE A 552 17.64 7.23 -1.68
CA ILE A 552 16.26 6.75 -1.88
C ILE A 552 16.23 5.68 -2.98
N LEU A 553 16.93 5.93 -4.10
CA LEU A 553 17.04 4.95 -5.19
C LEU A 553 17.79 3.68 -4.76
N THR A 554 18.72 3.78 -3.81
CA THR A 554 19.46 2.65 -3.24
C THR A 554 18.56 1.80 -2.35
N HIS A 555 17.78 2.40 -1.46
CA HIS A 555 16.80 1.68 -0.64
C HIS A 555 15.79 0.91 -1.48
N ILE A 556 15.27 1.52 -2.55
CA ILE A 556 14.36 0.84 -3.50
C ILE A 556 15.01 -0.44 -4.04
N ARG A 557 16.30 -0.39 -4.41
CA ARG A 557 17.03 -1.55 -4.94
C ARG A 557 17.28 -2.61 -3.87
N GLN A 558 17.67 -2.21 -2.65
CA GLN A 558 17.88 -3.14 -1.54
C GLN A 558 16.60 -3.91 -1.21
N ILE A 559 15.49 -3.19 -1.03
CA ILE A 559 14.16 -3.75 -0.73
C ILE A 559 13.60 -4.59 -1.87
N SER A 560 13.88 -4.22 -3.13
CA SER A 560 13.31 -4.93 -4.29
C SER A 560 13.64 -6.42 -4.33
N LYS A 561 14.80 -6.82 -3.80
CA LYS A 561 15.19 -8.24 -3.72
C LYS A 561 14.19 -9.05 -2.89
N ILE A 562 13.77 -8.50 -1.75
CA ILE A 562 12.82 -9.14 -0.84
C ILE A 562 11.40 -9.04 -1.42
N VAL A 563 10.97 -7.85 -1.85
CA VAL A 563 9.64 -7.66 -2.47
C VAL A 563 9.40 -8.65 -3.61
N ASN A 564 10.41 -8.89 -4.45
CA ASN A 564 10.29 -9.81 -5.58
C ASN A 564 10.27 -11.31 -5.19
N LYS A 565 10.62 -11.66 -3.95
CA LYS A 565 10.43 -13.02 -3.40
C LYS A 565 8.94 -13.31 -3.16
N TYR A 566 8.14 -12.27 -2.90
CA TYR A 566 6.74 -12.36 -2.47
C TYR A 566 5.75 -11.87 -3.53
N THR A 567 6.07 -11.99 -4.82
CA THR A 567 5.22 -11.52 -5.93
C THR A 567 3.84 -12.19 -5.99
N ASN A 568 3.71 -13.41 -5.46
CA ASN A 568 2.43 -14.12 -5.36
C ASN A 568 1.55 -13.63 -4.18
N LEU A 569 2.09 -12.80 -3.29
CA LEU A 569 1.40 -12.23 -2.14
C LEU A 569 1.09 -10.74 -2.38
N ILE A 570 2.04 -10.00 -2.95
CA ILE A 570 1.94 -8.55 -3.12
C ILE A 570 1.11 -8.22 -4.36
N TYR A 571 -0.09 -7.69 -4.14
CA TYR A 571 -0.98 -7.27 -5.22
C TYR A 571 -0.57 -5.92 -5.79
N ILE A 572 -0.36 -4.94 -4.92
CA ILE A 572 -0.08 -3.55 -5.31
C ILE A 572 0.88 -2.88 -4.34
N TYR A 573 1.82 -2.11 -4.88
CA TYR A 573 2.65 -1.19 -4.15
C TYR A 573 2.09 0.24 -4.28
N GLN A 574 1.81 0.89 -3.15
CA GLN A 574 1.35 2.26 -3.09
C GLN A 574 2.51 3.22 -2.78
N GLY A 575 2.52 4.37 -3.44
CA GLY A 575 3.38 5.50 -3.12
C GLY A 575 4.70 5.51 -3.87
N ALA A 576 5.66 6.27 -3.35
CA ALA A 576 6.94 6.52 -4.00
C ALA A 576 8.10 6.65 -3.00
N PHE A 577 8.09 5.94 -1.87
CA PHE A 577 9.08 6.06 -0.77
C PHE A 577 9.16 7.44 -0.09
N VAL A 578 8.52 8.46 -0.64
CA VAL A 578 8.58 9.86 -0.20
C VAL A 578 7.18 10.40 -0.03
N GLY A 579 7.05 11.47 0.74
CA GLY A 579 5.77 12.06 1.09
C GLY A 579 5.44 11.90 2.57
N THR A 580 4.83 12.94 3.13
CA THR A 580 4.23 12.93 4.48
C THR A 580 3.33 11.70 4.63
N TRP A 581 3.63 10.86 5.62
CA TRP A 581 2.92 9.62 5.96
C TRP A 581 2.75 8.61 4.80
N GLY A 582 3.55 8.75 3.73
CA GLY A 582 3.38 7.99 2.50
C GLY A 582 2.16 8.39 1.66
N GLU A 583 1.40 9.42 2.06
CA GLU A 583 0.26 9.97 1.30
C GLU A 583 0.70 10.95 0.19
N MET A 584 1.97 11.33 0.15
CA MET A 584 2.52 12.18 -0.92
C MET A 584 1.90 13.60 -0.98
N HIS A 585 1.66 14.23 0.19
CA HIS A 585 1.24 15.65 0.25
C HIS A 585 2.40 16.63 0.18
N HIS A 586 3.44 16.44 1.00
CA HIS A 586 4.64 17.28 1.04
C HIS A 586 5.90 16.40 1.03
N SER A 587 6.97 16.86 0.37
CA SER A 587 8.28 16.19 0.31
C SER A 587 9.27 17.03 -0.51
N ASN A 588 10.57 16.82 -0.28
CA ASN A 588 11.64 17.38 -1.12
C ASN A 588 11.67 16.80 -2.55
N TYR A 589 10.95 15.71 -2.83
CA TYR A 589 11.12 14.88 -4.02
C TYR A 589 9.84 14.68 -4.85
N LEU A 590 8.76 15.37 -4.51
CA LEU A 590 7.49 15.28 -5.24
C LEU A 590 7.41 16.20 -6.46
N ASP A 591 8.47 16.94 -6.81
CA ASP A 591 8.52 17.57 -8.13
C ASP A 591 8.53 16.50 -9.24
N LEU A 592 8.01 16.87 -10.41
CA LEU A 592 7.83 15.95 -11.53
C LEU A 592 9.10 15.16 -11.87
N TYR A 593 10.29 15.77 -11.82
CA TYR A 593 11.51 15.12 -12.26
C TYR A 593 12.02 14.10 -11.24
N ASN A 594 12.06 14.46 -9.96
CA ASN A 594 12.48 13.55 -8.90
C ASN A 594 11.48 12.40 -8.73
N LEU A 595 10.17 12.70 -8.68
CA LEU A 595 9.13 11.67 -8.61
C LEU A 595 9.22 10.70 -9.78
N THR A 596 9.43 11.18 -11.00
CA THR A 596 9.57 10.31 -12.18
C THR A 596 10.77 9.37 -12.06
N LYS A 597 11.93 9.83 -11.53
CA LYS A 597 13.10 8.96 -11.30
C LYS A 597 12.84 7.89 -10.25
N ILE A 598 12.13 8.25 -9.19
CA ILE A 598 11.77 7.31 -8.13
C ILE A 598 10.84 6.24 -8.71
N MET A 599 9.76 6.64 -9.38
CA MET A 599 8.83 5.72 -10.02
C MET A 599 9.48 4.86 -11.10
N ASP A 600 10.45 5.40 -11.85
CA ASP A 600 11.22 4.62 -12.82
C ASP A 600 12.06 3.53 -12.14
N THR A 601 12.69 3.86 -11.01
CA THR A 601 13.51 2.92 -10.25
C THR A 601 12.66 1.82 -9.63
N ILE A 602 11.48 2.17 -9.11
CA ILE A 602 10.50 1.19 -8.60
C ILE A 602 10.03 0.28 -9.74
N ASP A 603 9.60 0.86 -10.87
CA ASP A 603 9.09 0.09 -12.01
C ASP A 603 10.15 -0.85 -12.59
N TYR A 604 11.41 -0.44 -12.59
CA TYR A 604 12.53 -1.28 -13.01
C TYR A 604 12.89 -2.37 -11.99
N SER A 605 12.81 -2.07 -10.70
CA SER A 605 13.32 -2.95 -9.65
C SER A 605 12.28 -3.97 -9.19
N PHE A 606 11.01 -3.59 -9.06
CA PHE A 606 9.93 -4.47 -8.62
C PHE A 606 9.41 -5.31 -9.79
N ASP A 607 9.04 -6.56 -9.52
CA ASP A 607 8.49 -7.48 -10.51
C ASP A 607 7.26 -6.87 -11.21
N SER A 608 7.14 -7.13 -12.51
CA SER A 608 6.06 -6.60 -13.34
C SER A 608 4.67 -7.13 -12.98
N SER A 609 4.57 -8.22 -12.21
CA SER A 609 3.30 -8.77 -11.73
C SER A 609 2.65 -7.93 -10.63
N ILE A 610 3.42 -7.11 -9.92
CA ILE A 610 2.95 -6.22 -8.84
C ILE A 610 2.39 -4.94 -9.47
N PHE A 611 1.17 -4.52 -9.14
CA PHE A 611 0.70 -3.20 -9.56
C PHE A 611 1.43 -2.09 -8.79
N LEU A 612 1.56 -0.91 -9.39
CA LEU A 612 2.09 0.28 -8.71
C LEU A 612 0.96 1.31 -8.60
N SER A 613 1.05 2.28 -7.69
CA SER A 613 0.12 3.41 -7.69
C SER A 613 0.70 4.67 -7.07
N VAL A 614 0.17 5.81 -7.52
CA VAL A 614 0.49 7.15 -7.01
C VAL A 614 -0.78 7.83 -6.47
N ARG A 615 -0.62 8.78 -5.53
CA ARG A 615 -1.75 9.38 -4.79
C ARG A 615 -2.73 10.18 -5.66
N LYS A 616 -2.25 10.86 -6.70
CA LYS A 616 -3.03 11.87 -7.44
C LYS A 616 -3.02 11.57 -8.94
N PRO A 617 -4.16 11.73 -9.64
CA PRO A 617 -4.20 11.68 -11.11
C PRO A 617 -3.18 12.57 -11.81
N SER A 618 -2.89 13.75 -11.25
CA SER A 618 -1.87 14.68 -11.74
C SER A 618 -0.46 14.11 -11.70
N GLN A 619 -0.11 13.39 -10.63
CA GLN A 619 1.16 12.68 -10.50
C GLN A 619 1.25 11.58 -11.57
N HIS A 620 0.19 10.78 -11.72
CA HIS A 620 0.15 9.72 -12.72
C HIS A 620 0.32 10.29 -14.14
N ARG A 621 -0.45 11.32 -14.51
CA ARG A 621 -0.32 11.97 -15.84
C ARG A 621 1.09 12.49 -16.08
N GLY A 622 1.63 13.25 -15.13
CA GLY A 622 2.97 13.84 -15.25
C GLY A 622 4.05 12.79 -15.44
N VAL A 623 4.10 11.81 -14.55
CA VAL A 623 5.10 10.72 -14.57
C VAL A 623 5.00 9.95 -15.89
N ASN A 624 3.81 9.50 -16.28
CA ASN A 624 3.63 8.72 -17.51
C ASN A 624 3.91 9.52 -18.77
N ASN A 625 3.56 10.81 -18.80
CA ASN A 625 3.89 11.65 -19.94
C ASN A 625 5.39 11.91 -20.01
N LEU A 626 6.08 12.11 -18.89
CA LEU A 626 7.54 12.28 -18.89
C LEU A 626 8.26 10.99 -19.32
N PHE A 627 7.78 9.81 -18.92
CA PHE A 627 8.29 8.53 -19.39
C PHE A 627 8.31 8.42 -20.92
N LYS A 628 7.29 8.93 -21.62
CA LYS A 628 7.25 8.91 -23.10
C LYS A 628 8.39 9.70 -23.76
N PHE A 629 9.03 10.63 -23.04
CA PHE A 629 10.14 11.44 -23.54
C PHE A 629 11.52 10.89 -23.13
N MET A 630 11.58 9.89 -22.24
CA MET A 630 12.84 9.28 -21.78
C MET A 630 13.31 8.19 -22.77
N LYS A 631 14.17 8.57 -23.71
CA LYS A 631 14.65 7.71 -24.83
C LYS A 631 15.40 6.43 -24.41
N GLU A 632 15.95 6.39 -23.19
CA GLU A 632 16.78 5.29 -22.68
C GLU A 632 16.05 4.42 -21.64
N ARG A 633 14.73 4.59 -21.50
CA ARG A 633 13.94 3.82 -20.54
C ARG A 633 13.88 2.35 -20.98
N ASN A 634 14.47 1.48 -20.18
CA ASN A 634 14.49 0.04 -20.42
C ASN A 634 13.30 -0.58 -19.69
N TYR A 635 12.17 -0.68 -20.37
CA TYR A 635 10.92 -1.10 -19.76
C TYR A 635 10.98 -2.58 -19.35
N LYS A 636 10.54 -2.92 -18.12
CA LYS A 636 10.30 -4.32 -17.72
C LYS A 636 8.84 -4.75 -17.91
N SER A 637 7.88 -3.86 -17.66
CA SER A 637 6.46 -4.15 -17.95
C SER A 637 6.13 -3.78 -19.41
N SER A 638 4.89 -3.98 -19.89
CA SER A 638 4.32 -3.36 -21.12
C SER A 638 3.25 -2.35 -20.66
N GLU A 639 2.90 -1.28 -21.40
CA GLU A 639 2.26 -0.05 -20.87
C GLU A 639 1.14 -0.31 -19.82
N ASN A 640 1.20 0.42 -18.69
CA ASN A 640 0.13 0.62 -17.69
C ASN A 640 -0.01 -0.42 -16.57
N ARG A 641 0.95 -0.48 -15.63
CA ARG A 641 0.73 -1.08 -14.29
C ARG A 641 0.61 -0.06 -13.15
N ILE A 642 0.76 1.24 -13.44
CA ILE A 642 0.63 2.32 -12.46
C ILE A 642 -0.83 2.75 -12.41
N GLY A 643 -1.51 2.46 -11.30
CA GLY A 643 -2.84 2.93 -10.94
C GLY A 643 -2.81 4.10 -9.98
N LEU A 644 -3.84 4.18 -9.14
CA LEU A 644 -4.05 5.28 -8.22
C LEU A 644 -4.41 4.75 -6.82
N TYR A 645 -4.14 5.58 -5.83
CA TYR A 645 -4.78 5.47 -4.52
C TYR A 645 -5.18 6.87 -4.06
N ASN A 646 -6.31 7.03 -3.40
CA ASN A 646 -6.83 8.31 -2.93
C ASN A 646 -7.21 8.20 -1.44
N ASP A 647 -6.30 8.66 -0.59
CA ASP A 647 -6.49 8.69 0.87
C ASP A 647 -7.20 10.00 1.25
N GLY A 648 -8.44 10.14 0.80
CA GLY A 648 -9.18 11.41 0.78
C GLY A 648 -10.51 11.32 0.05
N LEU A 649 -10.94 10.10 -0.29
CA LEU A 649 -12.16 9.84 -1.04
C LEU A 649 -13.37 10.40 -0.29
N PHE A 650 -14.31 10.95 -1.06
CA PHE A 650 -15.63 11.39 -0.61
C PHE A 650 -15.67 12.61 0.32
N TYR A 651 -14.53 13.22 0.66
CA TYR A 651 -14.50 14.34 1.61
C TYR A 651 -15.31 15.57 1.12
N ASP A 652 -15.00 16.07 -0.07
CA ASP A 652 -15.62 17.25 -0.67
C ASP A 652 -15.44 17.27 -2.20
N GLU A 653 -15.72 18.40 -2.86
CA GLU A 653 -15.59 18.53 -4.32
C GLU A 653 -14.17 18.24 -4.84
N ASN A 654 -13.13 18.54 -4.06
CA ASN A 654 -11.74 18.29 -4.42
C ASN A 654 -11.18 16.96 -3.90
N ASP A 655 -12.00 16.12 -3.25
CA ASP A 655 -11.54 14.90 -2.56
C ASP A 655 -10.30 15.17 -1.70
N TYR A 656 -10.42 16.16 -0.81
CA TYR A 656 -9.39 16.51 0.17
C TYR A 656 -8.02 16.85 -0.44
N GLY A 657 -8.05 17.73 -1.43
CA GLY A 657 -6.89 18.27 -2.13
C GLY A 657 -6.36 17.35 -3.23
N THR A 658 -7.08 16.28 -3.59
CA THR A 658 -6.73 15.41 -4.72
C THR A 658 -6.93 16.11 -6.05
N TYR A 659 -8.07 16.79 -6.21
CA TYR A 659 -8.44 17.59 -7.36
C TYR A 659 -8.27 19.08 -7.07
N ASN A 660 -8.55 19.93 -8.06
CA ASN A 660 -8.51 21.37 -7.91
C ASN A 660 -9.92 21.96 -7.77
N ASN A 661 -10.06 22.99 -6.93
CA ASN A 661 -11.31 23.73 -6.70
C ASN A 661 -11.57 24.83 -7.75
N ASN A 662 -10.54 25.38 -8.41
CA ASN A 662 -10.63 26.74 -8.95
C ASN A 662 -10.15 26.95 -10.40
N GLU A 663 -9.77 25.92 -11.16
CA GLU A 663 -9.25 26.11 -12.52
C GLU A 663 -10.32 25.85 -13.61
N PRO A 664 -10.47 26.75 -14.62
CA PRO A 664 -11.21 26.42 -15.84
C PRO A 664 -10.50 25.28 -16.57
N ASN A 665 -11.26 24.47 -17.35
CA ASN A 665 -10.77 23.36 -18.19
C ASN A 665 -9.45 23.73 -18.90
N SER A 666 -8.33 23.40 -18.28
CA SER A 666 -7.00 23.63 -18.82
C SER A 666 -6.60 22.44 -19.68
N ASP A 667 -5.78 22.69 -20.69
CA ASP A 667 -5.23 21.63 -21.54
C ASP A 667 -4.46 20.63 -20.68
N LEU A 668 -4.95 19.39 -20.58
CA LEU A 668 -4.33 18.31 -19.80
C LEU A 668 -2.90 17.97 -20.26
N ASN A 669 -2.43 18.54 -21.37
CA ASN A 669 -1.05 18.43 -21.83
C ASN A 669 -0.10 19.50 -21.25
N TYR A 670 -0.62 20.55 -20.61
CA TYR A 670 0.20 21.58 -19.96
C TYR A 670 1.08 20.96 -18.86
N ASN A 671 2.36 21.35 -18.80
CA ASN A 671 3.35 20.81 -17.85
C ASN A 671 3.35 19.26 -17.78
N TYR A 672 3.25 18.58 -18.94
CA TYR A 672 3.13 17.12 -19.03
C TYR A 672 1.90 16.54 -18.29
N GLY A 673 0.90 17.35 -17.98
CA GLY A 673 -0.27 16.96 -17.19
C GLY A 673 -0.03 16.92 -15.68
N PHE A 674 1.13 17.40 -15.21
CA PHE A 674 1.50 17.47 -13.79
C PHE A 674 0.92 18.71 -13.11
N PHE A 675 -0.41 18.75 -13.03
CA PHE A 675 -1.20 19.75 -12.31
C PHE A 675 -2.56 19.14 -11.94
N LYS A 676 -3.16 19.59 -10.84
CA LYS A 676 -4.50 19.13 -10.42
C LYS A 676 -5.57 19.74 -11.33
N ALA A 677 -6.38 18.92 -11.99
CA ALA A 677 -7.49 19.36 -12.83
C ALA A 677 -8.81 19.41 -12.03
N SER A 678 -9.89 19.87 -12.67
CA SER A 678 -11.22 19.90 -12.05
C SER A 678 -11.75 18.50 -11.74
N ARG A 679 -12.66 18.35 -10.76
CA ARG A 679 -13.28 17.06 -10.41
C ARG A 679 -13.79 16.30 -11.63
N SER A 680 -14.51 16.97 -12.53
CA SER A 680 -15.06 16.33 -13.73
C SER A 680 -13.96 15.77 -14.64
N GLN A 681 -12.90 16.54 -14.90
CA GLN A 681 -11.78 16.07 -15.72
C GLN A 681 -11.02 14.92 -15.05
N GLU A 682 -10.85 14.98 -13.73
CA GLU A 682 -10.15 13.95 -12.96
C GLU A 682 -10.94 12.66 -12.84
N VAL A 683 -12.26 12.74 -12.66
CA VAL A 683 -13.14 11.58 -12.68
C VAL A 683 -13.19 10.97 -14.07
N ASP A 684 -13.27 11.76 -15.14
CA ASP A 684 -13.22 11.24 -16.52
C ASP A 684 -11.88 10.57 -16.86
N PHE A 685 -10.79 11.11 -16.32
CA PHE A 685 -9.47 10.52 -16.46
C PHE A 685 -9.38 9.17 -15.74
N GLN A 686 -9.83 9.12 -14.48
CA GLN A 686 -9.90 7.89 -13.68
C GLN A 686 -10.81 6.84 -14.32
N ASN A 687 -11.98 7.25 -14.84
CA ASN A 687 -12.90 6.35 -15.53
C ASN A 687 -12.24 5.61 -16.71
N LYS A 688 -11.28 6.24 -17.39
CA LYS A 688 -10.55 5.61 -18.50
C LYS A 688 -9.33 4.82 -18.04
N LEU A 689 -8.58 5.37 -17.09
CA LEU A 689 -7.36 4.76 -16.56
C LEU A 689 -7.67 3.47 -15.81
N CYS A 690 -8.60 3.55 -14.87
CA CYS A 690 -8.90 2.49 -13.90
C CYS A 690 -9.74 1.35 -14.49
N MET A 691 -9.95 1.34 -15.81
CA MET A 691 -10.33 0.13 -16.55
C MET A 691 -9.17 -0.86 -16.72
N LYS A 692 -7.94 -0.45 -16.43
CA LYS A 692 -6.72 -1.25 -16.68
C LYS A 692 -5.83 -1.42 -15.46
N VAL A 693 -5.97 -0.56 -14.46
CA VAL A 693 -5.13 -0.53 -13.26
C VAL A 693 -5.98 -0.24 -12.03
N PRO A 694 -5.60 -0.76 -10.85
CA PRO A 694 -6.40 -0.59 -9.64
C PRO A 694 -6.49 0.87 -9.17
N ASN A 695 -7.59 1.18 -8.50
CA ASN A 695 -7.80 2.42 -7.76
C ASN A 695 -8.41 2.09 -6.39
N GLY A 696 -7.95 2.73 -5.33
CA GLY A 696 -8.46 2.50 -3.98
C GLY A 696 -7.99 3.58 -3.02
N GLY A 697 -7.92 3.30 -1.73
CA GLY A 697 -7.43 4.25 -0.72
C GLY A 697 -8.37 4.32 0.48
N GLU A 698 -8.58 5.52 1.01
CA GLU A 698 -9.31 5.75 2.26
C GLU A 698 -10.46 6.75 2.05
N GLY A 699 -11.62 6.44 2.64
CA GLY A 699 -12.78 7.32 2.66
C GLY A 699 -12.75 8.24 3.88
N VAL A 700 -13.13 9.50 3.70
CA VAL A 700 -13.06 10.52 4.77
C VAL A 700 -14.37 11.28 4.91
N ILE A 701 -14.89 11.43 6.13
CA ILE A 701 -16.06 12.26 6.40
C ILE A 701 -15.68 13.73 6.62
N ASN A 702 -16.35 14.60 5.88
CA ASN A 702 -16.31 16.03 6.14
C ASN A 702 -17.36 16.43 7.18
N SER A 703 -16.97 16.38 8.45
CA SER A 703 -17.83 16.72 9.59
C SER A 703 -18.24 18.20 9.68
N LYS A 704 -17.81 19.06 8.74
CA LYS A 704 -18.24 20.46 8.65
C LYS A 704 -19.51 20.65 7.81
N VAL A 705 -19.96 19.60 7.12
CA VAL A 705 -21.13 19.62 6.25
C VAL A 705 -22.15 18.64 6.79
N ASP A 706 -23.37 19.09 7.03
CA ASP A 706 -24.48 18.21 7.42
C ASP A 706 -25.07 17.50 6.19
N ASP A 707 -25.41 16.22 6.35
CA ASP A 707 -26.14 15.45 5.34
C ASP A 707 -27.60 15.26 5.78
N GLU A 708 -28.49 16.01 5.12
CA GLU A 708 -29.93 15.95 5.33
C GLU A 708 -30.62 14.87 4.44
N ASN A 709 -29.88 14.22 3.54
CA ASN A 709 -30.43 13.36 2.48
C ASN A 709 -30.10 11.88 2.69
N ILE A 710 -30.44 11.36 3.87
CA ILE A 710 -30.39 9.93 4.20
C ILE A 710 -31.79 9.35 3.99
N ASN A 711 -31.89 8.12 3.48
CA ASN A 711 -33.16 7.41 3.30
C ASN A 711 -34.19 8.24 2.51
N ILE A 712 -33.77 8.73 1.34
CA ILE A 712 -34.64 9.55 0.48
C ILE A 712 -35.35 8.69 -0.57
N PRO A 713 -36.55 9.09 -1.04
CA PRO A 713 -37.21 8.40 -2.15
C PRO A 713 -36.34 8.38 -3.41
N HIS A 714 -36.42 7.30 -4.19
CA HIS A 714 -35.58 7.10 -5.38
C HIS A 714 -35.67 8.26 -6.40
N ASP A 715 -36.86 8.82 -6.60
CA ASP A 715 -37.08 9.95 -7.51
C ASP A 715 -36.32 11.23 -7.09
N SER A 716 -35.96 11.35 -5.82
CA SER A 716 -35.20 12.49 -5.28
C SER A 716 -33.68 12.34 -5.47
N ILE A 717 -33.17 11.14 -5.72
CA ILE A 717 -31.73 10.84 -5.80
C ILE A 717 -31.06 11.66 -6.91
N SER A 718 -31.70 11.79 -8.07
CA SER A 718 -31.13 12.56 -9.19
C SER A 718 -30.83 14.02 -8.82
N SER A 719 -31.60 14.61 -7.90
CA SER A 719 -31.40 16.00 -7.47
C SER A 719 -30.12 16.19 -6.65
N ILE A 720 -29.79 15.23 -5.77
CA ILE A 720 -28.58 15.28 -4.93
C ILE A 720 -27.32 14.97 -5.75
N LEU A 721 -27.41 14.09 -6.74
CA LEU A 721 -26.28 13.73 -7.60
C LEU A 721 -25.83 14.89 -8.51
N ASN A 722 -26.78 15.69 -8.99
CA ASN A 722 -26.49 16.82 -9.88
C ASN A 722 -25.76 17.98 -9.17
N LYS A 723 -25.98 18.15 -7.87
CA LYS A 723 -25.32 19.20 -7.08
C LYS A 723 -25.09 18.72 -5.64
N PRO A 724 -24.08 17.86 -5.41
CA PRO A 724 -23.80 17.32 -4.10
C PRO A 724 -23.42 18.44 -3.11
N LYS A 725 -24.01 18.40 -1.91
CA LYS A 725 -23.55 19.19 -0.76
C LYS A 725 -22.60 18.37 0.10
N ALA A 726 -23.04 17.19 0.52
CA ALA A 726 -22.24 16.20 1.23
C ALA A 726 -21.74 15.15 0.24
N TYR A 727 -20.45 15.19 -0.09
CA TYR A 727 -19.84 14.23 -1.03
C TYR A 727 -19.72 12.82 -0.44
N TYR A 728 -19.70 12.73 0.89
CA TYR A 728 -19.68 11.50 1.66
C TYR A 728 -21.07 10.85 1.82
N ASN A 729 -22.13 11.47 1.31
CA ASN A 729 -23.46 10.85 1.23
C ASN A 729 -23.39 9.53 0.47
N PHE A 730 -24.17 8.51 0.87
CA PHE A 730 -24.17 7.17 0.29
C PHE A 730 -24.34 7.20 -1.25
N TYR A 731 -25.39 7.86 -1.76
CA TYR A 731 -25.68 7.85 -3.20
C TYR A 731 -24.61 8.55 -4.02
N VAL A 732 -24.07 9.65 -3.50
CA VAL A 732 -22.97 10.41 -4.13
C VAL A 732 -21.69 9.57 -4.13
N SER A 733 -21.41 8.88 -3.02
CA SER A 733 -20.24 8.01 -2.86
C SER A 733 -20.31 6.79 -3.78
N ASP A 734 -21.46 6.12 -3.87
CA ASP A 734 -21.69 4.99 -4.79
C ASP A 734 -21.47 5.40 -6.25
N LEU A 735 -22.09 6.50 -6.69
CA LEU A 735 -21.90 7.00 -8.05
C LEU A 735 -20.43 7.37 -8.32
N HIS A 736 -19.77 8.00 -7.34
CA HIS A 736 -18.37 8.35 -7.47
C HIS A 736 -17.48 7.11 -7.58
N ALA A 737 -17.67 6.11 -6.72
CA ALA A 737 -16.95 4.83 -6.73
C ALA A 737 -17.10 4.10 -8.07
N ARG A 738 -18.32 4.05 -8.64
CA ARG A 738 -18.59 3.52 -9.99
C ARG A 738 -17.84 4.27 -11.09
N ASN A 739 -17.72 5.60 -10.97
CA ASN A 739 -17.10 6.42 -11.99
C ASN A 739 -15.57 6.37 -11.96
N ILE A 740 -14.95 6.15 -10.80
CA ILE A 740 -13.48 6.05 -10.66
C ILE A 740 -12.96 4.61 -10.65
N HIS A 741 -13.84 3.62 -10.80
CA HIS A 741 -13.56 2.18 -10.73
C HIS A 741 -12.88 1.77 -9.43
N LEU A 742 -13.50 2.12 -8.30
CA LEU A 742 -12.97 1.83 -6.97
C LEU A 742 -12.88 0.31 -6.76
N SER A 743 -11.66 -0.15 -6.49
CA SER A 743 -11.33 -1.57 -6.42
C SER A 743 -11.21 -2.08 -4.99
N TYR A 744 -10.75 -1.23 -4.08
CA TYR A 744 -10.62 -1.51 -2.66
C TYR A 744 -10.73 -0.23 -1.83
N LEU A 745 -11.08 -0.37 -0.54
CA LEU A 745 -11.23 0.73 0.42
C LEU A 745 -10.79 0.27 1.81
N ASP A 746 -10.18 1.15 2.61
CA ASP A 746 -9.83 0.87 4.00
C ASP A 746 -11.09 0.60 4.84
N ASP A 747 -11.09 -0.40 5.72
CA ASP A 747 -12.28 -0.75 6.51
C ASP A 747 -12.42 -0.04 7.87
N ASP A 748 -11.37 0.63 8.34
CA ASP A 748 -11.29 1.19 9.70
C ASP A 748 -10.83 2.66 9.77
N TYR A 749 -10.41 3.26 8.65
CA TYR A 749 -9.84 4.61 8.63
C TYR A 749 -10.75 5.68 9.25
N ASP A 750 -11.94 5.90 8.68
CA ASP A 750 -12.92 6.85 9.20
C ASP A 750 -14.22 6.15 9.60
N ARG A 751 -14.26 5.63 10.82
CA ARG A 751 -15.46 4.97 11.38
C ARG A 751 -16.72 5.84 11.33
N LYS A 752 -16.59 7.18 11.33
CA LYS A 752 -17.74 8.08 11.25
C LYS A 752 -18.35 8.06 9.84
N LEU A 753 -17.53 7.93 8.80
CA LEU A 753 -18.00 7.71 7.43
C LEU A 753 -18.81 6.42 7.32
N TYR A 754 -18.24 5.31 7.79
CA TYR A 754 -18.90 4.00 7.67
C TYR A 754 -20.17 3.91 8.52
N SER A 755 -20.13 4.50 9.72
CA SER A 755 -21.33 4.65 10.56
C SER A 755 -22.39 5.54 9.92
N HIS A 756 -22.00 6.48 9.05
CA HIS A 756 -22.93 7.30 8.28
C HIS A 756 -23.58 6.51 7.16
N TRP A 757 -22.82 5.75 6.36
CA TRP A 757 -23.37 4.88 5.32
C TRP A 757 -24.29 3.79 5.87
N ASN A 758 -23.99 3.25 7.06
CA ASN A 758 -24.85 2.30 7.77
C ASN A 758 -26.27 2.82 8.03
N LYS A 759 -26.50 4.13 8.03
CA LYS A 759 -27.83 4.73 8.24
C LYS A 759 -28.72 4.65 7.00
N THR A 760 -28.17 4.30 5.83
CA THR A 760 -28.99 4.10 4.64
C THR A 760 -29.57 2.68 4.67
N ASP A 761 -30.87 2.57 4.88
CA ASP A 761 -31.57 1.29 4.99
C ASP A 761 -31.80 0.66 3.61
N SER A 762 -31.93 -0.66 3.58
CA SER A 762 -32.05 -1.44 2.33
C SER A 762 -33.20 -1.00 1.43
N GLU A 763 -34.32 -0.54 2.01
CA GLU A 763 -35.49 -0.06 1.24
C GLU A 763 -35.23 1.22 0.42
N TYR A 764 -34.13 1.93 0.71
CA TYR A 764 -33.73 3.16 0.01
C TYR A 764 -32.48 2.96 -0.87
N ILE A 765 -32.04 1.72 -1.08
CA ILE A 765 -30.94 1.38 -1.99
C ILE A 765 -31.50 1.11 -3.40
N TYR A 766 -30.69 1.38 -4.43
CA TYR A 766 -31.10 1.27 -5.83
C TYR A 766 -31.67 -0.12 -6.21
N ASP A 767 -31.09 -1.19 -5.67
CA ASP A 767 -31.47 -2.55 -5.98
C ASP A 767 -32.50 -3.09 -4.99
N SER A 768 -33.76 -3.14 -5.41
CA SER A 768 -34.89 -3.58 -4.56
C SER A 768 -34.80 -5.03 -4.07
N GLU A 769 -33.91 -5.83 -4.65
CA GLU A 769 -33.66 -7.23 -4.24
C GLU A 769 -32.55 -7.35 -3.19
N TRP A 770 -31.82 -6.26 -2.90
CA TRP A 770 -30.77 -6.24 -1.88
C TRP A 770 -31.34 -5.84 -0.52
N SER A 771 -30.93 -6.57 0.51
CA SER A 771 -31.40 -6.43 1.89
C SER A 771 -30.36 -5.83 2.84
N LEU A 772 -29.31 -5.21 2.27
CA LEU A 772 -28.17 -4.66 2.98
C LEU A 772 -28.32 -3.16 3.30
N ASN A 773 -27.53 -2.67 4.25
CA ASN A 773 -27.36 -1.23 4.45
C ASN A 773 -26.37 -0.63 3.43
N GLY A 774 -26.30 0.70 3.38
CA GLY A 774 -25.46 1.41 2.40
C GLY A 774 -23.96 1.10 2.47
N ARG A 775 -23.40 0.83 3.66
CA ARG A 775 -21.97 0.48 3.81
C ARG A 775 -21.69 -0.88 3.19
N ASP A 776 -22.51 -1.87 3.51
CA ASP A 776 -22.31 -3.24 3.03
C ASP A 776 -22.61 -3.33 1.52
N TYR A 777 -23.55 -2.51 1.02
CA TYR A 777 -23.75 -2.32 -0.41
C TYR A 777 -22.49 -1.82 -1.12
N ILE A 778 -21.87 -0.73 -0.62
CA ILE A 778 -20.60 -0.22 -1.18
C ILE A 778 -19.51 -1.29 -1.11
N GLY A 779 -19.37 -1.96 0.05
CA GLY A 779 -18.37 -2.99 0.27
C GLY A 779 -18.46 -4.14 -0.73
N ASN A 780 -19.67 -4.64 -0.97
CA ASN A 780 -19.90 -5.73 -1.92
C ASN A 780 -19.65 -5.35 -3.37
N HIS A 781 -19.63 -4.06 -3.70
CA HIS A 781 -19.35 -3.57 -5.04
C HIS A 781 -17.87 -3.19 -5.28
N LEU A 782 -17.02 -3.16 -4.24
CA LEU A 782 -15.60 -2.86 -4.40
C LEU A 782 -14.93 -3.90 -5.32
N GLY A 783 -14.32 -3.43 -6.40
CA GLY A 783 -13.66 -4.31 -7.36
C GLY A 783 -14.63 -4.98 -8.34
N TYR A 784 -14.32 -6.22 -8.73
CA TYR A 784 -15.18 -7.01 -9.62
C TYR A 784 -16.17 -7.84 -8.80
N ARG A 785 -17.40 -7.98 -9.31
CA ARG A 785 -18.43 -8.87 -8.77
C ARG A 785 -19.21 -9.46 -9.92
N TYR A 786 -18.95 -10.73 -10.24
CA TYR A 786 -19.56 -11.38 -11.40
C TYR A 786 -20.88 -12.07 -11.04
N VAL A 787 -21.91 -11.90 -11.86
CA VAL A 787 -23.21 -12.56 -11.73
C VAL A 787 -23.51 -13.30 -13.02
N ILE A 788 -23.82 -14.60 -12.93
CA ILE A 788 -24.40 -15.34 -14.06
C ILE A 788 -25.88 -14.97 -14.12
N ARG A 789 -26.31 -14.34 -15.21
CA ARG A 789 -27.69 -13.85 -15.38
C ARG A 789 -28.60 -14.89 -16.02
N GLU A 790 -28.12 -15.53 -17.07
CA GLU A 790 -28.92 -16.48 -17.84
C GLU A 790 -28.00 -17.47 -18.55
N THR A 791 -28.48 -18.69 -18.73
CA THR A 791 -27.84 -19.66 -19.63
C THR A 791 -28.86 -20.27 -20.57
N SER A 792 -28.45 -20.55 -21.80
CA SER A 792 -29.35 -21.10 -22.82
C SER A 792 -28.57 -21.83 -23.92
N LEU A 793 -29.26 -22.67 -24.69
CA LEU A 793 -28.69 -23.39 -25.83
C LEU A 793 -29.10 -22.71 -27.14
N TYR A 794 -28.11 -22.36 -27.96
CA TYR A 794 -28.27 -21.77 -29.29
C TYR A 794 -27.86 -22.77 -30.37
N TYR A 795 -28.60 -22.78 -31.49
CA TYR A 795 -28.30 -23.58 -32.68
C TYR A 795 -28.06 -25.08 -32.39
N ASN A 796 -28.73 -25.59 -31.35
CA ASN A 796 -28.57 -26.93 -30.77
C ASN A 796 -27.18 -27.28 -30.23
N ASN A 797 -26.12 -26.52 -30.47
CA ASN A 797 -24.73 -26.92 -30.19
C ASN A 797 -23.90 -25.91 -29.38
N ILE A 798 -24.41 -24.70 -29.15
CA ILE A 798 -23.68 -23.63 -28.47
C ILE A 798 -24.36 -23.31 -27.14
N ILE A 799 -23.68 -23.56 -26.03
CA ILE A 799 -24.11 -23.06 -24.73
C ILE A 799 -23.73 -21.58 -24.64
N LYS A 800 -24.73 -20.72 -24.49
CA LYS A 800 -24.57 -19.30 -24.19
C LYS A 800 -24.71 -19.08 -22.70
N ILE A 801 -23.75 -18.39 -22.11
CA ILE A 801 -23.77 -17.94 -20.71
C ILE A 801 -23.70 -16.42 -20.73
N ILE A 802 -24.71 -15.78 -20.14
CA ILE A 802 -24.77 -14.32 -19.98
C ILE A 802 -24.22 -13.99 -18.61
N VAL A 803 -23.13 -13.22 -18.56
CA VAL A 803 -22.47 -12.79 -17.33
C VAL A 803 -22.50 -11.28 -17.23
N GLU A 804 -22.69 -10.75 -16.04
CA GLU A 804 -22.56 -9.33 -15.74
C GLU A 804 -21.47 -9.11 -14.69
N ASN A 805 -20.68 -8.05 -14.83
CA ASN A 805 -19.87 -7.53 -13.72
C ASN A 805 -20.61 -6.36 -13.07
N VAL A 806 -21.23 -6.61 -11.93
CA VAL A 806 -21.98 -5.61 -11.17
C VAL A 806 -21.09 -4.77 -10.25
N GLY A 807 -19.82 -5.17 -10.05
CA GLY A 807 -18.85 -4.43 -9.25
C GLY A 807 -18.46 -3.07 -9.86
N TYR A 808 -17.76 -2.25 -9.10
CA TYR A 808 -17.29 -0.94 -9.51
C TYR A 808 -16.14 -0.99 -10.52
N ALA A 809 -15.36 -2.07 -10.53
CA ALA A 809 -14.14 -2.18 -11.31
C ALA A 809 -14.04 -3.51 -12.09
N PRO A 810 -13.23 -3.59 -13.16
CA PRO A 810 -12.89 -4.87 -13.76
C PRO A 810 -11.92 -5.65 -12.86
N ALA A 811 -11.78 -6.94 -13.11
CA ALA A 811 -10.60 -7.66 -12.63
C ALA A 811 -9.39 -7.23 -13.45
N TYR A 812 -8.25 -7.02 -12.80
CA TYR A 812 -7.00 -6.66 -13.49
C TYR A 812 -6.10 -7.87 -13.77
N LYS A 813 -6.46 -9.03 -13.23
CA LYS A 813 -5.83 -10.33 -13.49
C LYS A 813 -6.70 -11.16 -14.41
N LEU A 814 -6.06 -11.93 -15.30
CA LEU A 814 -6.74 -12.83 -16.21
C LEU A 814 -7.09 -14.11 -15.44
N PHE A 815 -8.35 -14.53 -15.53
CA PHE A 815 -8.85 -15.76 -14.95
C PHE A 815 -9.17 -16.77 -16.04
N GLU A 816 -8.96 -18.05 -15.74
CA GLU A 816 -9.39 -19.15 -16.60
C GLU A 816 -10.86 -19.47 -16.34
N THR A 817 -11.67 -19.51 -17.39
CA THR A 817 -13.12 -19.80 -17.30
C THR A 817 -13.48 -21.03 -18.10
N ASN A 818 -14.02 -22.04 -17.42
CA ASN A 818 -14.29 -23.34 -18.00
C ASN A 818 -15.76 -23.76 -17.82
N LEU A 819 -16.27 -24.45 -18.83
CA LEU A 819 -17.50 -25.23 -18.77
C LEU A 819 -17.13 -26.69 -18.49
N ILE A 820 -17.82 -27.33 -17.55
CA ILE A 820 -17.60 -28.74 -17.21
C ILE A 820 -18.88 -29.53 -17.44
N LEU A 821 -18.79 -30.58 -18.26
CA LEU A 821 -19.86 -31.54 -18.50
C LEU A 821 -19.60 -32.80 -17.66
N LYS A 822 -20.45 -33.06 -16.67
CA LYS A 822 -20.34 -34.19 -15.75
C LYS A 822 -21.43 -35.21 -16.05
N SER A 823 -21.05 -36.42 -16.45
CA SER A 823 -22.02 -37.49 -16.71
C SER A 823 -22.78 -37.86 -15.44
N LEU A 824 -24.10 -38.10 -15.59
CA LEU A 824 -24.97 -38.62 -14.54
C LEU A 824 -24.93 -40.16 -14.45
N SER A 825 -24.41 -40.83 -15.47
CA SER A 825 -24.38 -42.31 -15.56
C SER A 825 -22.99 -42.89 -15.30
N SER A 826 -21.94 -42.10 -15.48
CA SER A 826 -20.55 -42.53 -15.30
C SER A 826 -19.69 -41.51 -14.57
N ASN A 827 -18.46 -41.90 -14.24
CA ASN A 827 -17.49 -40.97 -13.64
C ASN A 827 -16.89 -39.96 -14.65
N GLN A 828 -17.31 -39.99 -15.92
CA GLN A 828 -16.79 -39.09 -16.95
C GLN A 828 -17.04 -37.61 -16.61
N SER A 829 -16.01 -36.78 -16.82
CA SER A 829 -16.05 -35.32 -16.77
C SER A 829 -15.29 -34.75 -17.96
N ILE A 830 -15.84 -33.74 -18.63
CA ILE A 830 -15.23 -33.08 -19.79
C ILE A 830 -15.15 -31.59 -19.50
N GLU A 831 -13.93 -31.06 -19.50
CA GLU A 831 -13.68 -29.63 -19.30
C GLU A 831 -13.44 -28.92 -20.65
N ILE A 832 -14.07 -27.76 -20.81
CA ILE A 832 -14.10 -26.96 -22.03
C ILE A 832 -13.75 -25.51 -21.68
N LYS A 833 -12.61 -25.01 -22.19
CA LYS A 833 -12.22 -23.60 -21.99
C LYS A 833 -13.10 -22.67 -22.82
N THR A 834 -13.60 -21.59 -22.22
CA THR A 834 -14.52 -20.63 -22.90
C THR A 834 -13.80 -19.54 -23.71
N ASN A 835 -12.46 -19.50 -23.68
CA ASN A 835 -11.59 -18.57 -24.42
C ASN A 835 -12.05 -17.09 -24.39
N THR A 836 -12.15 -16.53 -23.19
CA THR A 836 -12.56 -15.13 -22.92
C THR A 836 -11.51 -14.42 -22.06
N ASP A 837 -11.58 -13.08 -22.03
CA ASP A 837 -10.69 -12.22 -21.25
C ASP A 837 -11.52 -11.38 -20.28
N ASN A 838 -11.65 -11.86 -19.04
CA ASN A 838 -12.49 -11.26 -18.00
C ASN A 838 -12.13 -9.81 -17.64
N ARG A 839 -10.90 -9.39 -17.96
CA ARG A 839 -10.43 -8.01 -17.76
C ARG A 839 -11.08 -7.01 -18.72
N LYS A 840 -11.71 -7.52 -19.79
CA LYS A 840 -12.41 -6.71 -20.80
C LYS A 840 -13.93 -6.77 -20.67
N TRP A 841 -14.43 -7.51 -19.69
CA TRP A 841 -15.87 -7.63 -19.48
C TRP A 841 -16.49 -6.27 -19.15
N TYR A 842 -17.63 -5.97 -19.79
CA TYR A 842 -18.31 -4.69 -19.60
C TYR A 842 -18.74 -4.46 -18.14
N LEU A 843 -18.85 -3.17 -17.80
CA LEU A 843 -19.39 -2.66 -16.54
C LEU A 843 -20.68 -1.86 -16.80
N LYS A 844 -21.30 -1.36 -15.72
CA LYS A 844 -22.41 -0.38 -15.77
C LYS A 844 -23.66 -0.94 -16.44
N GLY A 845 -24.14 -2.10 -15.98
CA GLY A 845 -25.40 -2.70 -16.45
C GLY A 845 -25.32 -3.39 -17.81
N GLN A 846 -24.10 -3.64 -18.32
CA GLN A 846 -23.87 -4.35 -19.58
C GLN A 846 -23.44 -5.78 -19.34
N THR A 847 -23.86 -6.67 -20.23
CA THR A 847 -23.61 -8.11 -20.12
C THR A 847 -22.64 -8.63 -21.18
N GLU A 848 -21.92 -9.68 -20.81
CA GLU A 848 -21.03 -10.45 -21.67
C GLU A 848 -21.67 -11.77 -22.07
N ASN A 849 -21.54 -12.11 -23.35
CA ASN A 849 -22.06 -13.35 -23.90
C ASN A 849 -20.91 -14.34 -24.13
N LEU A 850 -20.76 -15.31 -23.24
CA LEU A 850 -19.80 -16.39 -23.40
C LEU A 850 -20.43 -17.50 -24.23
N LEU A 851 -19.82 -17.83 -25.37
CA LEU A 851 -20.34 -18.82 -26.32
C LEU A 851 -19.42 -20.05 -26.34
N VAL A 852 -19.96 -21.19 -25.94
CA VAL A 852 -19.20 -22.46 -25.85
C VAL A 852 -19.77 -23.45 -26.87
N ASN A 853 -19.02 -23.69 -27.96
CA ASN A 853 -19.40 -24.65 -29.00
C ASN A 853 -19.02 -26.09 -28.58
N LEU A 854 -20.01 -26.98 -28.55
CA LEU A 854 -19.88 -28.37 -28.14
C LEU A 854 -19.49 -29.35 -29.28
N GLU A 855 -19.52 -28.93 -30.56
CA GLU A 855 -19.31 -29.83 -31.71
C GLU A 855 -18.03 -30.63 -31.64
N ASN A 856 -16.92 -29.99 -31.23
CA ASN A 856 -15.61 -30.63 -31.12
C ASN A 856 -15.54 -31.63 -29.95
N TYR A 857 -16.56 -31.67 -29.10
CA TYR A 857 -16.63 -32.52 -27.91
C TYR A 857 -17.61 -33.69 -28.06
N TYR A 858 -18.44 -33.72 -29.11
CA TYR A 858 -19.37 -34.83 -29.35
C TYR A 858 -18.72 -36.23 -29.34
N PRO A 859 -17.55 -36.46 -29.97
CA PRO A 859 -16.92 -37.77 -29.93
C PRO A 859 -16.48 -38.20 -28.52
N LYS A 860 -16.43 -37.27 -27.56
CA LYS A 860 -16.08 -37.52 -26.16
C LYS A 860 -17.28 -37.81 -25.29
N LEU A 861 -18.51 -37.48 -25.72
CA LEU A 861 -19.73 -37.73 -24.95
C LEU A 861 -20.11 -39.21 -25.07
N ARG A 862 -20.02 -39.96 -23.96
CA ARG A 862 -20.28 -41.41 -23.92
C ARG A 862 -21.63 -41.80 -23.34
N ASP A 863 -22.20 -40.92 -22.53
CA ASP A 863 -23.50 -41.07 -21.89
C ASP A 863 -24.52 -40.09 -22.49
N ASN A 864 -25.81 -40.25 -22.14
CA ASN A 864 -26.89 -39.42 -22.67
C ASN A 864 -27.24 -38.21 -21.79
N ASN A 865 -26.87 -38.19 -20.51
CA ASN A 865 -27.27 -37.14 -19.56
C ASN A 865 -26.07 -36.56 -18.83
N TYR A 866 -25.95 -35.23 -18.83
CA TYR A 866 -24.87 -34.50 -18.17
C TYR A 866 -25.41 -33.34 -17.33
N ASP A 867 -24.83 -33.16 -16.16
CA ASP A 867 -24.86 -31.87 -15.47
C ASP A 867 -23.83 -30.92 -16.10
N VAL A 868 -24.23 -29.67 -16.30
CA VAL A 868 -23.39 -28.62 -16.87
C VAL A 868 -23.02 -27.64 -15.78
N TYR A 869 -21.71 -27.45 -15.59
CA TYR A 869 -21.16 -26.51 -14.62
C TYR A 869 -20.35 -25.42 -15.30
N PHE A 870 -20.29 -24.25 -14.65
CA PHE A 870 -19.43 -23.14 -15.03
C PHE A 870 -18.55 -22.73 -13.85
N ASN A 871 -17.26 -22.62 -14.08
CA ASN A 871 -16.29 -22.18 -13.09
C ASN A 871 -15.35 -21.10 -13.64
N MET A 872 -14.70 -20.41 -12.71
CA MET A 872 -13.64 -19.47 -12.98
C MET A 872 -12.52 -19.69 -11.96
N TYR A 873 -11.28 -19.62 -12.41
CA TYR A 873 -10.09 -19.95 -11.62
C TYR A 873 -8.98 -18.94 -11.87
N ASP A 874 -8.35 -18.43 -10.81
CA ASP A 874 -7.18 -17.58 -10.89
C ASP A 874 -5.90 -18.42 -10.81
N PRO A 875 -5.14 -18.54 -11.90
CA PRO A 875 -3.88 -19.29 -11.90
C PRO A 875 -2.79 -18.64 -11.05
N ASN A 876 -2.90 -17.36 -10.69
CA ASN A 876 -1.89 -16.66 -9.89
C ASN A 876 -2.02 -16.97 -8.40
N THR A 877 -3.25 -17.11 -7.89
CA THR A 877 -3.53 -17.41 -6.47
C THR A 877 -3.88 -18.87 -6.22
N ASN A 878 -4.14 -19.66 -7.27
CA ASN A 878 -4.67 -21.02 -7.17
C ASN A 878 -6.03 -21.07 -6.47
N LEU A 879 -6.86 -20.04 -6.71
CA LEU A 879 -8.19 -19.90 -6.13
C LEU A 879 -9.28 -19.96 -7.21
N TYR A 880 -10.42 -20.52 -6.84
CA TYR A 880 -11.62 -20.38 -7.65
C TYR A 880 -12.30 -19.04 -7.39
N ILE A 881 -12.61 -18.32 -8.46
CA ILE A 881 -13.36 -17.06 -8.40
C ILE A 881 -14.84 -17.38 -8.27
N LYS A 882 -15.45 -16.81 -7.24
CA LYS A 882 -16.86 -16.98 -6.92
C LYS A 882 -17.70 -15.94 -7.66
N PHE A 883 -18.86 -16.39 -8.13
CA PHE A 883 -19.89 -15.54 -8.69
C PHE A 883 -20.89 -15.19 -7.59
N ALA A 884 -21.47 -13.99 -7.64
CA ALA A 884 -22.51 -13.53 -6.75
C ALA A 884 -23.87 -14.14 -7.13
N ASN A 885 -23.93 -15.48 -7.19
CA ASN A 885 -25.15 -16.24 -7.38
C ASN A 885 -25.45 -17.04 -6.10
N SER A 886 -26.71 -17.01 -5.65
CA SER A 886 -27.21 -17.78 -4.49
C SER A 886 -27.23 -19.30 -4.72
N ASN A 887 -27.05 -19.73 -5.97
CA ASN A 887 -26.95 -21.13 -6.35
C ASN A 887 -25.79 -21.83 -5.64
N LYS A 888 -25.98 -23.11 -5.32
CA LYS A 888 -24.95 -23.92 -4.65
C LYS A 888 -23.65 -23.97 -5.47
N TYR A 889 -22.54 -23.61 -4.82
CA TYR A 889 -21.20 -23.80 -5.36
C TYR A 889 -20.68 -25.22 -5.10
N TYR A 890 -20.19 -25.89 -6.14
CA TYR A 890 -19.56 -27.21 -6.05
C TYR A 890 -18.05 -27.09 -6.17
N LYS A 891 -17.31 -27.56 -5.15
CA LYS A 891 -15.84 -27.56 -5.19
C LYS A 891 -15.34 -28.28 -6.45
N ASN A 892 -14.36 -27.67 -7.13
CA ASN A 892 -13.77 -28.10 -8.41
C ASN A 892 -14.67 -27.97 -9.66
N PHE A 893 -15.99 -27.94 -9.51
CA PHE A 893 -16.93 -27.87 -10.64
C PHE A 893 -17.48 -26.46 -10.89
N GLY A 894 -17.63 -25.64 -9.85
CA GLY A 894 -18.26 -24.31 -9.93
C GLY A 894 -19.77 -24.36 -9.70
N TYR A 895 -20.51 -23.51 -10.41
CA TYR A 895 -21.96 -23.43 -10.32
C TYR A 895 -22.60 -24.35 -11.34
N LYS A 896 -23.59 -25.15 -10.93
CA LYS A 896 -24.43 -25.89 -11.87
C LYS A 896 -25.30 -24.86 -12.61
N ILE A 897 -25.18 -24.79 -13.93
CA ILE A 897 -25.91 -23.84 -14.76
C ILE A 897 -27.05 -24.46 -15.56
N GLY A 898 -27.10 -25.80 -15.62
CA GLY A 898 -28.13 -26.53 -16.34
C GLY A 898 -27.86 -28.02 -16.41
N THR A 899 -28.75 -28.71 -17.10
CA THR A 899 -28.61 -30.11 -17.47
C THR A 899 -28.76 -30.27 -18.98
N PHE A 900 -28.02 -31.21 -19.52
CA PHE A 900 -27.93 -31.44 -20.95
C PHE A 900 -28.23 -32.92 -21.26
N THR A 901 -29.15 -33.16 -22.20
CA THR A 901 -29.57 -34.50 -22.65
C THR A 901 -29.31 -34.67 -24.14
N ILE A 902 -28.69 -35.80 -24.50
CA ILE A 902 -28.46 -36.25 -25.88
C ILE A 902 -29.53 -37.27 -26.25
N GLU A 903 -30.30 -36.98 -27.29
CA GLU A 903 -31.19 -37.94 -27.93
C GLU A 903 -30.47 -38.53 -29.16
N ASN A 904 -30.19 -39.83 -29.09
CA ASN A 904 -29.56 -40.61 -30.17
C ASN A 904 -30.56 -41.17 -31.17
#